data_AF-A0A843U8J4-F1
#
_entry.id   AF-A0A843U8J4-F1
#
_cell.length_a   1.000
_cell.length_b   1.000
_cell.length_c   1.000
_cell.angle_alpha   90.00
_cell.angle_beta   90.00
_cell.angle_gamma   90.00
#
_symmetry.space_group_name_H-M   'P 1'
#
loop_
_entity.id
_entity.type
_entity.pdbx_description
1 polymer ?
#
loop_
_entity_poly.entity_id
_entity_poly.type
_entity_poly.pdbx_seq_one_letter_code
_entity_poly.pdbx_strand_id
1 'polypeptide(L)'
;MSIYRLVCTYAVGIFQASSLEVGTFRRLGDDAKSDPCLVRIRSRVCKIRTAPVSLSATPLPTPTVDVTPPLESRQHITAVHLAFLLADLFPQKDRPPACVRIAPRLHPSAPWWSSSRSPRATNTCFRLPSSPRFHLRLILALLRPCCGALRQSRRSVVMGSSDFSWKLADHQKLPKAKTIAVVVLDGWGEANPDQYNCIHVAETPTMDSLKQGAPEKWRLIRAHGMAVGLPTEDDMGNSEVGHNALGAGRIYAQGAKLVDKALASGKIYDGEGFKYIKECFDQGTLHLIGLLSDGGVHSRLDQLQLLLKGASENGAKRIRVHILTDGRDVLDGSSVGFVETLEKDLANLREKGVDAQIASGGGRMYVTMDRYENDWDVVKRGWDAQVLGEAPYKFQNAVEAVKKLREDPKTNDQYLPPFVIVDESGKAVGPIVDGDAVVTINFRADRMVMVAKAFEYENFDKFDRVRFPKVHYAGMLQYDGELKLPSHYLVSPPEIERTSGEYLVHNGIRTFACSETVKFGHVTFFWNGNRSGYFDSSMEEYVEIPSDSGITFNVQPKMKAVEIAEKARDAILSRKFDQVRVNLPNGDMVGHTGDIEATVVACKAADEAVKIILDAIEQVGGIYVVTADHGNAEDMVKRNKKGLPLLDKSGKIQILTSHTLQPVPIAIGGPGLAPGVRFRTDVPDGGLANVAATVMNLHGFEAPSDYEPTLVEVVDN
;
A
#
# COMPACT_ATOMS: atom_id res chain seq x y z
N MET A 1 25.48 26.63 26.36
CA MET A 1 25.28 28.05 26.70
C MET A 1 25.03 28.86 25.43
N SER A 2 24.45 30.05 25.54
CA SER A 2 23.97 31.01 24.51
C SER A 2 24.70 30.98 23.15
N ILE A 3 24.04 31.00 21.98
CA ILE A 3 23.01 31.93 21.44
C ILE A 3 23.58 33.34 21.15
N TYR A 4 23.42 33.81 19.89
CA TYR A 4 22.90 35.11 19.38
C TYR A 4 23.34 35.24 17.90
N ARG A 5 22.49 35.17 16.86
CA ARG A 5 21.36 36.04 16.42
C ARG A 5 21.85 37.33 15.75
N LEU A 6 21.42 37.58 14.51
CA LEU A 6 21.61 38.84 13.77
C LEU A 6 20.28 39.24 13.09
N VAL A 7 20.00 40.56 13.03
CA VAL A 7 18.82 41.16 12.37
C VAL A 7 19.23 42.51 11.79
N CYS A 8 18.76 42.85 10.58
CA CYS A 8 18.70 44.24 10.10
C CYS A 8 17.59 44.40 9.05
N THR A 9 17.07 45.63 8.92
CA THR A 9 15.80 45.97 8.24
C THR A 9 16.01 47.15 7.28
N TYR A 10 15.20 47.26 6.23
CA TYR A 10 15.08 48.48 5.41
C TYR A 10 13.61 48.79 5.05
N ALA A 11 13.30 50.06 4.77
CA ALA A 11 11.93 50.64 4.71
C ALA A 11 11.94 52.00 3.93
N VAL A 12 10.84 52.73 3.63
CA VAL A 12 9.41 52.56 3.94
C VAL A 12 8.51 53.34 2.95
N GLY A 13 7.22 52.96 2.83
CA GLY A 13 6.11 53.88 2.47
C GLY A 13 5.78 54.06 0.97
N ILE A 14 4.69 54.73 0.57
CA ILE A 14 3.62 55.45 1.31
C ILE A 14 2.28 55.33 0.53
N PHE A 15 1.13 55.12 1.19
CA PHE A 15 -0.10 55.92 0.97
C PHE A 15 -1.19 55.71 2.06
N GLN A 16 -1.99 56.76 2.27
CA GLN A 16 -3.16 56.89 3.18
C GLN A 16 -4.48 56.58 2.44
N ALA A 17 -5.68 56.51 3.05
CA ALA A 17 -6.16 56.10 4.38
C ALA A 17 -7.69 56.28 4.41
N SER A 18 -8.44 55.50 5.21
CA SER A 18 -9.78 55.86 5.71
C SER A 18 -10.23 54.91 6.83
N SER A 19 -11.21 55.33 7.63
CA SER A 19 -11.52 54.77 8.95
C SER A 19 -13.02 54.71 9.26
N LEU A 20 -13.44 53.73 10.05
CA LEU A 20 -14.67 53.78 10.86
C LEU A 20 -14.58 52.82 12.07
N GLU A 21 -15.22 53.18 13.17
CA GLU A 21 -15.09 52.53 14.49
C GLU A 21 -16.33 51.68 14.89
N VAL A 22 -16.45 51.39 16.20
CA VAL A 22 -17.54 50.74 16.95
C VAL A 22 -17.43 49.20 17.04
N GLY A 23 -17.44 48.58 18.22
CA GLY A 23 -17.44 49.15 19.59
C GLY A 23 -17.59 48.07 20.67
N THR A 24 -16.84 48.19 21.78
CA THR A 24 -16.80 47.17 22.85
C THR A 24 -17.94 47.30 23.87
N PHE A 25 -18.43 46.18 24.41
CA PHE A 25 -19.19 46.17 25.67
C PHE A 25 -18.80 45.00 26.61
N ARG A 26 -18.86 45.27 27.92
CA ARG A 26 -18.67 44.33 29.05
C ARG A 26 -19.81 44.53 30.07
N ARG A 27 -20.23 43.44 30.74
CA ARG A 27 -20.83 43.31 32.10
C ARG A 27 -21.21 41.80 32.25
N LEU A 28 -21.06 41.10 33.40
CA LEU A 28 -21.61 41.29 34.76
C LEU A 28 -23.15 41.29 34.77
N GLY A 29 -23.88 40.48 35.54
CA GLY A 29 -23.53 39.44 36.53
C GLY A 29 -24.80 38.85 37.18
N ASP A 30 -24.63 38.19 38.33
CA ASP A 30 -25.63 37.85 39.37
C ASP A 30 -26.40 36.50 39.33
N ASP A 31 -26.76 36.02 40.54
CA ASP A 31 -27.28 34.69 40.89
C ASP A 31 -28.83 34.59 41.00
N ALA A 32 -29.37 33.37 40.88
CA ALA A 32 -30.65 32.96 41.48
C ALA A 32 -30.72 31.44 41.75
N LYS A 33 -31.61 30.99 42.64
CA LYS A 33 -31.71 29.58 43.12
C LYS A 33 -33.15 29.01 43.10
N SER A 34 -33.22 27.68 43.18
CA SER A 34 -34.27 26.82 43.79
C SER A 34 -35.67 26.58 43.16
N ASP A 35 -35.95 25.28 43.03
CA ASP A 35 -37.20 24.47 43.09
C ASP A 35 -38.32 24.89 44.10
N PRO A 36 -39.51 24.23 44.18
CA PRO A 36 -40.22 23.33 43.22
C PRO A 36 -41.79 23.46 43.15
N CYS A 37 -42.44 22.67 42.26
CA CYS A 37 -43.80 22.05 42.32
C CYS A 37 -45.12 22.83 42.69
N LEU A 38 -46.20 22.72 41.86
CA LEU A 38 -47.41 21.87 42.08
C LEU A 38 -48.65 22.09 41.13
N VAL A 39 -48.98 21.05 40.35
CA VAL A 39 -50.32 20.43 40.07
C VAL A 39 -51.57 21.20 39.58
N ARG A 40 -52.14 20.74 38.44
CA ARG A 40 -53.56 20.28 38.18
C ARG A 40 -53.63 19.56 36.80
N ILE A 41 -53.96 18.25 36.67
CA ILE A 41 -55.30 17.60 36.66
C ILE A 41 -56.18 18.12 35.51
N ARG A 42 -56.68 17.39 34.48
CA ARG A 42 -56.85 15.94 34.10
C ARG A 42 -56.77 15.82 32.55
N SER A 43 -56.57 14.66 31.88
CA SER A 43 -57.52 13.52 31.74
C SER A 43 -56.90 12.23 31.11
N ARG A 44 -57.74 11.23 30.76
CA ARG A 44 -57.44 9.80 30.40
C ARG A 44 -56.96 9.62 28.94
N VAL A 45 -56.15 8.64 28.47
CA VAL A 45 -56.07 7.15 28.66
C VAL A 45 -57.24 6.41 27.95
N CYS A 46 -57.11 5.43 27.03
CA CYS A 46 -55.99 4.55 26.60
C CYS A 46 -56.07 4.05 25.11
N LYS A 47 -55.07 3.22 24.72
CA LYS A 47 -54.81 2.47 23.46
C LYS A 47 -56.00 1.84 22.68
N ILE A 48 -55.84 1.73 21.34
CA ILE A 48 -56.31 0.61 20.48
C ILE A 48 -55.21 0.21 19.46
N ARG A 49 -55.20 -1.05 18.98
CA ARG A 49 -54.32 -1.61 17.92
C ARG A 49 -55.06 -1.71 16.57
N THR A 50 -54.36 -1.69 15.43
CA THR A 50 -54.87 -2.26 14.15
C THR A 50 -53.77 -2.84 13.26
N ALA A 51 -54.03 -4.03 12.72
CA ALA A 51 -53.41 -4.72 11.57
C ALA A 51 -54.12 -6.09 11.41
N PRO A 52 -54.05 -6.80 10.26
CA PRO A 52 -53.83 -6.38 8.87
C PRO A 52 -55.03 -6.80 7.95
N VAL A 53 -55.03 -6.40 6.67
CA VAL A 53 -55.85 -7.04 5.61
C VAL A 53 -55.05 -7.10 4.30
N SER A 54 -55.21 -8.18 3.53
CA SER A 54 -54.59 -8.45 2.22
C SER A 54 -55.64 -8.52 1.11
N LEU A 55 -55.25 -8.27 -0.14
CA LEU A 55 -55.84 -8.88 -1.35
C LEU A 55 -54.89 -8.76 -2.57
N SER A 56 -55.26 -9.33 -3.71
CA SER A 56 -54.30 -9.88 -4.70
C SER A 56 -54.61 -9.56 -6.18
N ALA A 57 -53.66 -9.97 -7.05
CA ALA A 57 -53.77 -10.24 -8.49
C ALA A 57 -53.29 -9.16 -9.51
N THR A 58 -53.15 -9.63 -10.76
CA THR A 58 -52.33 -9.17 -11.90
C THR A 58 -53.16 -9.23 -13.21
N PRO A 59 -52.65 -8.93 -14.43
CA PRO A 59 -51.75 -7.87 -14.94
C PRO A 59 -52.28 -7.20 -16.26
N LEU A 60 -51.41 -6.46 -16.99
CA LEU A 60 -51.50 -6.06 -18.43
C LEU A 60 -52.54 -4.97 -18.83
N PRO A 61 -52.43 -4.31 -20.02
CA PRO A 61 -51.40 -4.39 -21.07
C PRO A 61 -50.73 -3.03 -21.45
N THR A 62 -49.91 -3.04 -22.50
CA THR A 62 -49.23 -1.91 -23.18
C THR A 62 -50.16 -0.99 -23.99
N PRO A 63 -49.64 0.13 -24.50
CA PRO A 63 -49.72 0.35 -25.95
C PRO A 63 -48.36 0.68 -26.62
N THR A 64 -48.18 0.17 -27.84
CA THR A 64 -47.12 0.51 -28.79
C THR A 64 -47.59 1.60 -29.75
N VAL A 65 -46.68 2.45 -30.26
CA VAL A 65 -46.91 3.26 -31.47
C VAL A 65 -45.64 3.27 -32.33
N ASP A 66 -45.71 2.60 -33.49
CA ASP A 66 -44.76 2.76 -34.60
C ASP A 66 -45.09 4.03 -35.40
N VAL A 67 -44.09 4.79 -35.83
CA VAL A 67 -44.18 5.65 -37.04
C VAL A 67 -42.84 5.73 -37.77
N THR A 68 -42.79 5.20 -39.00
CA THR A 68 -41.81 5.54 -40.06
C THR A 68 -42.50 5.39 -41.43
N PRO A 69 -41.96 5.91 -42.55
CA PRO A 69 -41.15 7.12 -42.76
C PRO A 69 -41.97 8.15 -43.59
N PRO A 70 -41.37 9.05 -44.41
CA PRO A 70 -41.09 8.66 -45.80
C PRO A 70 -39.78 9.23 -46.41
N LEU A 71 -39.60 8.94 -47.71
CA LEU A 71 -38.36 8.97 -48.51
C LEU A 71 -37.82 10.34 -48.95
N GLU A 72 -36.50 10.34 -49.22
CA GLU A 72 -35.76 10.97 -50.34
C GLU A 72 -36.19 12.32 -50.95
N SER A 73 -35.20 13.21 -51.12
CA SER A 73 -34.82 13.63 -52.49
C SER A 73 -33.38 14.15 -52.60
N ARG A 74 -32.79 13.90 -53.77
CA ARG A 74 -31.38 14.09 -54.14
C ARG A 74 -30.98 15.56 -54.31
N GLN A 75 -29.69 15.87 -54.13
CA GLN A 75 -28.84 16.31 -55.25
C GLN A 75 -27.33 16.28 -54.93
N HIS A 76 -26.50 16.09 -55.96
CA HIS A 76 -25.03 16.15 -55.89
C HIS A 76 -24.52 17.57 -56.22
N ILE A 77 -23.42 17.99 -55.60
CA ILE A 77 -22.36 18.78 -56.27
C ILE A 77 -21.00 18.16 -55.91
N THR A 78 -20.07 18.14 -56.88
CA THR A 78 -18.76 17.48 -56.81
C THR A 78 -17.65 18.45 -56.37
N ALA A 79 -16.55 17.93 -55.82
CA ALA A 79 -15.41 18.72 -55.33
C ALA A 79 -14.51 19.30 -56.45
N VAL A 80 -13.92 20.48 -56.20
CA VAL A 80 -12.72 21.02 -56.88
C VAL A 80 -11.89 21.86 -55.88
N HIS A 81 -10.56 21.76 -56.03
CA HIS A 81 -9.42 22.64 -55.66
C HIS A 81 -9.69 24.14 -55.31
N LEU A 82 -8.78 24.93 -54.71
CA LEU A 82 -7.30 24.89 -54.73
C LEU A 82 -6.66 25.61 -53.51
N ALA A 83 -5.35 25.43 -53.28
CA ALA A 83 -4.58 26.08 -52.22
C ALA A 83 -3.83 27.36 -52.65
N PHE A 84 -3.58 28.26 -51.69
CA PHE A 84 -2.61 29.38 -51.66
C PHE A 84 -2.37 29.72 -50.16
N LEU A 85 -1.24 30.27 -49.68
CA LEU A 85 -0.11 31.01 -50.31
C LEU A 85 1.28 30.61 -49.76
N LEU A 86 2.34 31.07 -50.44
CA LEU A 86 3.78 30.97 -50.11
C LEU A 86 4.51 32.24 -50.62
N ALA A 87 5.68 32.66 -50.12
CA ALA A 87 6.37 32.43 -48.83
C ALA A 87 7.61 33.35 -48.72
N ASP A 88 7.86 33.93 -47.54
CA ASP A 88 9.00 34.81 -47.22
C ASP A 88 9.68 34.37 -45.89
N LEU A 89 10.99 34.50 -45.63
CA LEU A 89 12.14 34.85 -46.46
C LEU A 89 13.45 34.30 -45.81
N PHE A 90 14.48 34.00 -46.60
CA PHE A 90 15.86 33.64 -46.20
C PHE A 90 16.84 34.45 -47.07
N PRO A 91 18.05 34.88 -46.62
CA PRO A 91 19.23 33.99 -46.72
C PRO A 91 20.50 34.28 -45.86
N GLN A 92 21.25 33.22 -45.48
CA GLN A 92 22.75 33.16 -45.35
C GLN A 92 23.41 34.06 -44.24
N LYS A 93 24.68 33.96 -43.76
CA LYS A 93 25.92 33.12 -43.94
C LYS A 93 26.92 33.46 -42.78
N ASP A 94 28.13 32.88 -42.53
CA ASP A 94 28.88 31.66 -42.91
C ASP A 94 30.00 31.39 -41.83
N ARG A 95 30.36 30.12 -41.58
CA ARG A 95 31.64 29.57 -41.03
C ARG A 95 32.26 29.94 -39.63
N PRO A 96 33.12 29.04 -39.07
CA PRO A 96 33.80 29.16 -37.77
C PRO A 96 35.32 29.51 -37.87
N PRO A 97 36.03 29.67 -36.74
CA PRO A 97 36.85 28.56 -36.16
C PRO A 97 36.66 28.47 -34.61
N ALA A 98 37.42 27.78 -33.75
CA ALA A 98 38.72 27.06 -33.80
C ALA A 98 38.81 25.94 -32.72
N CYS A 99 40.00 25.37 -32.46
CA CYS A 99 40.30 24.50 -31.30
C CYS A 99 41.56 24.97 -30.55
N VAL A 100 41.64 24.75 -29.22
CA VAL A 100 42.90 24.70 -28.45
C VAL A 100 42.84 23.59 -27.38
N ARG A 101 43.89 22.77 -27.30
CA ARG A 101 44.20 21.90 -26.15
C ARG A 101 45.44 22.45 -25.43
N ILE A 102 45.47 22.48 -24.10
CA ILE A 102 46.71 22.46 -23.30
C ILE A 102 46.52 21.49 -22.10
N ALA A 103 47.60 20.81 -21.70
CA ALA A 103 47.63 19.80 -20.63
C ALA A 103 48.65 20.19 -19.53
N PRO A 104 48.58 19.61 -18.31
CA PRO A 104 49.22 20.19 -17.12
C PRO A 104 50.68 19.77 -16.88
N ARG A 105 51.41 20.63 -16.14
CA ARG A 105 52.73 20.44 -15.48
C ARG A 105 52.81 21.48 -14.34
N LEU A 106 53.57 21.38 -13.26
CA LEU A 106 54.19 20.36 -12.41
C LEU A 106 54.98 21.17 -11.33
N HIS A 107 55.38 20.52 -10.23
CA HIS A 107 56.15 21.06 -9.09
C HIS A 107 57.56 21.63 -9.45
N PRO A 108 58.26 22.39 -8.58
CA PRO A 108 58.59 22.15 -7.14
C PRO A 108 57.92 23.19 -6.19
N SER A 109 58.35 23.60 -4.98
CA SER A 109 59.55 23.36 -4.13
C SER A 109 59.22 23.39 -2.61
N ALA A 110 60.20 23.10 -1.74
CA ALA A 110 60.19 23.32 -0.28
C ALA A 110 61.43 24.13 0.17
N PRO A 111 61.55 24.63 1.43
CA PRO A 111 62.27 23.84 2.45
C PRO A 111 61.96 24.06 3.96
N TRP A 112 62.03 22.97 4.75
CA TRP A 112 62.53 22.86 6.16
C TRP A 112 61.66 23.52 7.28
N TRP A 113 61.58 23.07 8.55
CA TRP A 113 62.25 22.05 9.42
C TRP A 113 61.27 21.70 10.62
N SER A 114 61.48 20.87 11.66
CA SER A 114 62.55 19.96 12.12
C SER A 114 62.09 18.94 13.21
N SER A 115 62.52 17.66 13.07
CA SER A 115 63.00 16.72 14.12
C SER A 115 62.21 16.31 15.40
N SER A 116 61.83 15.02 15.51
CA SER A 116 62.25 14.03 16.54
C SER A 116 61.55 12.66 16.32
N ARG A 117 62.19 11.65 15.72
CA ARG A 117 63.07 10.58 16.27
C ARG A 117 62.39 9.48 17.12
N SER A 118 62.45 8.25 16.60
CA SER A 118 62.27 6.93 17.27
C SER A 118 63.67 6.37 17.71
N PRO A 119 64.04 5.06 17.91
CA PRO A 119 63.46 3.76 17.44
C PRO A 119 63.62 2.48 18.33
N ARG A 120 63.14 1.30 17.83
CA ARG A 120 63.58 -0.13 18.13
C ARG A 120 63.34 -0.68 19.56
N ALA A 121 63.33 -2.00 19.85
CA ALA A 121 63.18 -3.32 19.15
C ALA A 121 62.66 -4.36 20.21
N THR A 122 62.30 -5.64 19.99
CA THR A 122 63.04 -6.81 19.45
C THR A 122 62.15 -8.07 19.23
N ASN A 123 62.61 -9.02 18.40
CA ASN A 123 62.49 -10.52 18.36
C ASN A 123 61.50 -11.26 19.33
N THR A 124 60.90 -12.42 19.00
CA THR A 124 61.47 -13.64 18.37
C THR A 124 60.53 -14.52 17.51
N CYS A 125 61.15 -15.33 16.64
CA CYS A 125 60.64 -16.39 15.76
C CYS A 125 59.81 -17.53 16.39
N PHE A 126 59.10 -18.30 15.54
CA PHE A 126 59.47 -19.71 15.24
C PHE A 126 59.00 -20.13 13.81
N ARG A 127 59.34 -21.35 13.35
CA ARG A 127 59.20 -21.84 11.95
C ARG A 127 58.38 -23.13 11.83
N LEU A 128 57.86 -23.39 10.62
CA LEU A 128 57.52 -24.72 10.08
C LEU A 128 58.76 -25.66 10.02
N PRO A 129 58.56 -27.00 9.99
CA PRO A 129 58.81 -27.70 8.73
C PRO A 129 57.86 -28.90 8.43
N SER A 130 58.15 -29.63 7.35
CA SER A 130 57.36 -30.68 6.70
C SER A 130 57.58 -32.13 7.21
N SER A 131 56.75 -33.07 6.73
CA SER A 131 56.80 -34.53 6.98
C SER A 131 58.00 -35.25 6.30
N PRO A 132 58.27 -36.56 6.59
CA PRO A 132 57.76 -37.62 5.68
C PRO A 132 57.58 -39.10 6.20
N ARG A 133 56.63 -39.82 5.55
CA ARG A 133 56.67 -41.25 5.09
C ARG A 133 56.43 -42.49 6.00
N PHE A 134 55.87 -43.52 5.31
CA PHE A 134 55.70 -44.97 5.63
C PHE A 134 54.66 -45.30 6.73
N HIS A 135 53.86 -46.39 6.68
CA HIS A 135 53.79 -47.64 5.85
C HIS A 135 52.34 -48.25 5.96
N LEU A 136 51.82 -49.31 5.29
CA LEU A 136 52.23 -50.25 4.21
C LEU A 136 51.02 -51.10 3.67
N ARG A 137 50.71 -51.08 2.35
CA ARG A 137 49.99 -52.16 1.54
C ARG A 137 48.50 -52.50 1.85
N LEU A 138 47.71 -53.26 1.04
CA LEU A 138 47.61 -53.58 -0.43
C LEU A 138 46.38 -54.55 -0.62
N ILE A 139 45.52 -54.48 -1.65
CA ILE A 139 45.38 -55.41 -2.82
C ILE A 139 44.04 -55.16 -3.58
N LEU A 140 44.00 -55.60 -4.85
CA LEU A 140 42.90 -55.72 -5.84
C LEU A 140 41.57 -56.30 -5.28
N ALA A 141 40.34 -56.05 -5.80
CA ALA A 141 39.78 -55.76 -7.14
C ALA A 141 39.23 -56.99 -7.92
N LEU A 142 38.16 -56.75 -8.72
CA LEU A 142 37.39 -57.65 -9.61
C LEU A 142 36.44 -58.70 -8.97
N LEU A 143 35.13 -58.57 -9.23
CA LEU A 143 34.34 -59.52 -10.07
C LEU A 143 32.86 -59.09 -10.26
N ARG A 144 32.25 -59.61 -11.34
CA ARG A 144 30.84 -59.55 -11.80
C ARG A 144 30.60 -60.86 -12.60
N PRO A 145 29.36 -61.31 -12.94
CA PRO A 145 28.02 -60.81 -12.58
C PRO A 145 27.02 -61.96 -12.19
N CYS A 146 25.70 -61.66 -12.29
CA CYS A 146 24.56 -62.56 -12.62
C CYS A 146 23.60 -63.11 -11.52
N CYS A 147 22.30 -62.92 -11.83
CA CYS A 147 21.09 -63.71 -11.51
C CYS A 147 20.63 -63.96 -10.04
N GLY A 148 19.34 -63.70 -9.75
CA GLY A 148 18.64 -64.38 -8.64
C GLY A 148 17.45 -63.69 -7.95
N ALA A 149 16.29 -63.61 -8.63
CA ALA A 149 14.92 -63.57 -8.07
C ALA A 149 14.59 -62.95 -6.68
N LEU A 150 13.78 -61.87 -6.70
CA LEU A 150 12.51 -61.71 -5.96
C LEU A 150 12.45 -61.93 -4.42
N ARG A 151 12.25 -60.85 -3.65
CA ARG A 151 10.94 -60.55 -2.99
C ARG A 151 10.80 -59.14 -2.39
N GLN A 152 9.85 -58.40 -2.95
CA GLN A 152 9.01 -57.31 -2.42
C GLN A 152 9.45 -56.39 -1.24
N SER A 153 9.52 -55.10 -1.58
CA SER A 153 8.96 -53.94 -0.85
C SER A 153 9.42 -53.60 0.58
N ARG A 154 10.42 -52.71 0.66
CA ARG A 154 10.24 -51.41 1.34
C ARG A 154 10.65 -50.28 0.39
N ARG A 155 9.69 -49.50 -0.12
CA ARG A 155 9.99 -48.23 -0.79
C ARG A 155 10.26 -47.18 0.30
N SER A 156 11.51 -46.89 0.58
CA SER A 156 11.88 -45.61 1.17
C SER A 156 11.65 -44.53 0.11
N VAL A 157 10.49 -43.87 0.15
CA VAL A 157 10.22 -42.71 -0.70
C VAL A 157 11.04 -41.54 -0.16
N VAL A 158 12.29 -41.43 -0.64
CA VAL A 158 13.01 -40.16 -0.61
C VAL A 158 12.26 -39.25 -1.57
N MET A 159 11.44 -38.36 -1.02
CA MET A 159 10.87 -37.26 -1.79
C MET A 159 12.00 -36.29 -2.11
N GLY A 160 12.65 -36.49 -3.26
CA GLY A 160 13.48 -35.45 -3.84
C GLY A 160 12.61 -34.22 -4.10
N SER A 161 13.18 -33.04 -3.91
CA SER A 161 12.62 -31.80 -4.45
C SER A 161 12.36 -31.99 -5.94
N SER A 162 11.18 -31.59 -6.43
CA SER A 162 10.95 -31.43 -7.86
C SER A 162 12.00 -30.45 -8.41
N ASP A 163 12.79 -30.88 -9.41
CA ASP A 163 13.83 -30.05 -10.02
C ASP A 163 13.22 -28.79 -10.63
N PHE A 164 13.35 -27.68 -9.89
CA PHE A 164 12.86 -26.40 -10.33
C PHE A 164 13.74 -25.87 -11.47
N SER A 165 13.10 -25.42 -12.55
CA SER A 165 13.77 -24.89 -13.74
C SER A 165 13.27 -23.49 -14.07
N TRP A 166 14.21 -22.59 -14.34
CA TRP A 166 13.94 -21.27 -14.90
C TRP A 166 13.49 -21.31 -16.37
N LYS A 167 13.72 -22.42 -17.10
CA LYS A 167 13.47 -22.47 -18.54
C LYS A 167 11.96 -22.56 -18.84
N LEU A 168 11.42 -21.51 -19.46
CA LEU A 168 10.07 -21.51 -20.01
C LEU A 168 10.01 -22.29 -21.34
N ALA A 169 8.88 -22.96 -21.58
CA ALA A 169 8.54 -23.57 -22.87
C ALA A 169 8.04 -22.51 -23.87
N ASP A 170 8.09 -22.84 -25.16
CA ASP A 170 7.70 -21.97 -26.26
C ASP A 170 6.18 -22.05 -26.48
N HIS A 171 5.48 -20.92 -26.58
CA HIS A 171 4.02 -20.91 -26.70
C HIS A 171 3.55 -21.44 -28.05
N GLN A 172 2.76 -22.51 -28.04
CA GLN A 172 2.35 -23.29 -29.22
C GLN A 172 1.74 -22.46 -30.38
N LYS A 173 1.09 -21.34 -30.07
CA LYS A 173 0.43 -20.46 -31.06
C LYS A 173 0.98 -19.02 -31.13
N LEU A 174 1.91 -18.60 -30.26
CA LEU A 174 2.33 -17.18 -30.18
C LEU A 174 3.81 -17.01 -30.50
N PRO A 175 4.17 -16.13 -31.45
CA PRO A 175 5.55 -15.93 -31.84
C PRO A 175 6.32 -15.12 -30.79
N LYS A 176 7.61 -15.41 -30.67
CA LYS A 176 8.58 -14.62 -29.90
C LYS A 176 9.00 -13.34 -30.65
N ALA A 177 9.83 -12.54 -29.99
CA ALA A 177 10.52 -11.37 -30.55
C ALA A 177 9.57 -10.23 -30.98
N LYS A 178 8.70 -9.81 -30.06
CA LYS A 178 7.96 -8.55 -30.11
C LYS A 178 8.35 -7.69 -28.92
N THR A 179 8.55 -6.39 -29.12
CA THR A 179 8.66 -5.43 -28.01
C THR A 179 7.27 -5.25 -27.39
N ILE A 180 7.17 -5.43 -26.08
CA ILE A 180 5.91 -5.32 -25.33
C ILE A 180 5.99 -4.15 -24.35
N ALA A 181 5.10 -3.17 -24.51
CA ALA A 181 4.84 -2.16 -23.48
C ALA A 181 3.88 -2.73 -22.43
N VAL A 182 4.22 -2.58 -21.15
CA VAL A 182 3.33 -2.86 -20.01
C VAL A 182 3.15 -1.56 -19.23
N VAL A 183 1.96 -0.96 -19.32
CA VAL A 183 1.65 0.35 -18.74
C VAL A 183 0.68 0.16 -17.58
N VAL A 184 1.10 0.59 -16.39
CA VAL A 184 0.26 0.67 -15.19
C VAL A 184 -0.17 2.13 -15.00
N LEU A 185 -1.49 2.37 -15.06
CA LEU A 185 -2.13 3.62 -14.67
C LEU A 185 -2.46 3.53 -13.18
N ASP A 186 -1.67 4.18 -12.33
CA ASP A 186 -1.82 4.00 -10.88
C ASP A 186 -3.11 4.64 -10.37
N GLY A 187 -3.88 3.90 -9.57
CA GLY A 187 -5.17 4.36 -9.03
C GLY A 187 -6.27 4.60 -10.06
N TRP A 188 -6.27 3.85 -11.18
CA TRP A 188 -7.25 3.97 -12.27
C TRP A 188 -8.26 2.81 -12.29
N GLY A 189 -9.40 2.95 -11.60
CA GLY A 189 -10.49 1.99 -11.61
C GLY A 189 -11.61 2.29 -12.61
N GLU A 190 -12.62 1.43 -12.64
CA GLU A 190 -13.88 1.61 -13.38
C GLU A 190 -15.06 1.71 -12.40
N ALA A 191 -15.66 2.89 -12.30
CA ALA A 191 -16.89 3.13 -11.54
C ALA A 191 -18.02 3.66 -12.42
N ASN A 192 -19.24 3.73 -11.87
CA ASN A 192 -20.36 4.39 -12.53
C ASN A 192 -20.01 5.86 -12.89
N PRO A 193 -20.40 6.34 -14.08
CA PRO A 193 -20.21 7.74 -14.47
C PRO A 193 -20.98 8.73 -13.58
N ASP A 194 -20.27 9.64 -12.88
CA ASP A 194 -20.81 10.88 -12.33
C ASP A 194 -19.73 11.98 -12.20
N GLN A 195 -20.10 13.15 -11.69
CA GLN A 195 -19.24 14.33 -11.58
C GLN A 195 -18.08 14.21 -10.56
N TYR A 196 -17.97 13.11 -9.82
CA TYR A 196 -16.87 12.84 -8.87
C TYR A 196 -15.93 11.73 -9.35
N ASN A 197 -16.29 11.05 -10.44
CA ASN A 197 -15.44 10.11 -11.16
C ASN A 197 -14.52 10.92 -12.08
N CYS A 198 -13.31 11.23 -11.63
CA CYS A 198 -12.40 12.14 -12.36
C CYS A 198 -11.89 11.54 -13.66
N ILE A 199 -11.85 10.20 -13.76
CA ILE A 199 -11.56 9.47 -15.00
C ILE A 199 -12.67 9.70 -16.04
N HIS A 200 -13.93 9.64 -15.64
CA HIS A 200 -15.07 9.94 -16.53
C HIS A 200 -15.17 11.43 -16.92
N VAL A 201 -14.85 12.34 -15.99
CA VAL A 201 -14.93 13.80 -16.21
C VAL A 201 -13.76 14.33 -17.06
N ALA A 202 -12.62 13.63 -17.06
CA ALA A 202 -11.45 14.00 -17.86
C ALA A 202 -11.63 13.68 -19.35
N GLU A 203 -11.00 14.48 -20.21
CA GLU A 203 -10.86 14.17 -21.63
C GLU A 203 -9.82 13.05 -21.79
N THR A 204 -10.27 11.78 -21.83
CA THR A 204 -9.42 10.58 -21.92
C THR A 204 -9.61 9.80 -23.24
N PRO A 205 -9.41 10.43 -24.41
CA PRO A 205 -9.75 9.85 -25.71
C PRO A 205 -8.94 8.59 -26.05
N THR A 206 -7.74 8.42 -25.49
CA THR A 206 -6.92 7.23 -25.74
C THR A 206 -7.52 6.04 -25.02
N MET A 207 -7.78 6.15 -23.72
CA MET A 207 -8.40 5.09 -22.91
C MET A 207 -9.83 4.77 -23.34
N ASP A 208 -10.60 5.78 -23.76
CA ASP A 208 -11.90 5.58 -24.42
C ASP A 208 -11.77 4.76 -25.71
N SER A 209 -10.78 5.07 -26.56
CA SER A 209 -10.57 4.33 -27.81
C SER A 209 -10.19 2.86 -27.59
N LEU A 210 -9.45 2.54 -26.52
CA LEU A 210 -9.13 1.16 -26.15
C LEU A 210 -10.39 0.38 -25.73
N LYS A 211 -11.27 1.02 -24.96
CA LYS A 211 -12.51 0.43 -24.44
C LYS A 211 -13.59 0.26 -25.51
N GLN A 212 -13.73 1.25 -26.39
CA GLN A 212 -14.80 1.31 -27.39
C GLN A 212 -14.39 0.68 -28.73
N GLY A 213 -13.12 0.80 -29.13
CA GLY A 213 -12.64 0.42 -30.47
C GLY A 213 -12.42 -1.08 -30.69
N ALA A 214 -12.15 -1.85 -29.62
CA ALA A 214 -11.91 -3.29 -29.72
C ALA A 214 -12.40 -4.07 -28.48
N PRO A 215 -13.72 -4.32 -28.32
CA PRO A 215 -14.26 -4.97 -27.12
C PRO A 215 -13.73 -6.37 -26.78
N GLU A 216 -13.29 -7.18 -27.77
CA GLU A 216 -12.62 -8.47 -27.49
C GLU A 216 -11.18 -8.32 -26.94
N LYS A 217 -10.67 -7.09 -26.89
CA LYS A 217 -9.31 -6.71 -26.50
C LYS A 217 -9.28 -5.80 -25.26
N TRP A 218 -10.44 -5.50 -24.66
CA TRP A 218 -10.60 -4.74 -23.43
C TRP A 218 -11.49 -5.51 -22.45
N ARG A 219 -11.15 -5.52 -21.17
CA ARG A 219 -12.02 -6.05 -20.11
C ARG A 219 -11.73 -5.40 -18.77
N LEU A 220 -12.53 -5.77 -17.77
CA LEU A 220 -12.24 -5.52 -16.36
C LEU A 220 -11.58 -6.73 -15.69
N ILE A 221 -10.74 -6.47 -14.69
CA ILE A 221 -10.14 -7.45 -13.77
C ILE A 221 -10.18 -6.98 -12.31
N ARG A 222 -10.11 -7.93 -11.37
CA ARG A 222 -10.23 -7.71 -9.92
C ARG A 222 -8.89 -7.24 -9.32
N ALA A 223 -8.92 -6.16 -8.56
CA ALA A 223 -7.73 -5.46 -8.02
C ALA A 223 -7.78 -5.17 -6.50
N HIS A 224 -8.71 -5.81 -5.78
CA HIS A 224 -8.90 -5.63 -4.34
C HIS A 224 -9.18 -6.97 -3.65
N GLY A 225 -9.21 -6.96 -2.31
CA GLY A 225 -9.59 -8.11 -1.50
C GLY A 225 -8.76 -9.38 -1.73
N MET A 226 -9.41 -10.54 -1.68
CA MET A 226 -8.73 -11.83 -1.79
C MET A 226 -8.07 -12.04 -3.16
N ALA A 227 -8.54 -11.37 -4.22
CA ALA A 227 -7.94 -11.44 -5.56
C ALA A 227 -6.51 -10.86 -5.63
N VAL A 228 -6.11 -10.04 -4.65
CA VAL A 228 -4.74 -9.52 -4.47
C VAL A 228 -4.11 -9.96 -3.15
N GLY A 229 -4.69 -10.98 -2.50
CA GLY A 229 -4.15 -11.61 -1.29
C GLY A 229 -4.43 -10.89 0.03
N LEU A 230 -5.30 -9.89 0.03
CA LEU A 230 -5.76 -9.17 1.23
C LEU A 230 -6.80 -9.99 2.02
N PRO A 231 -7.04 -9.70 3.31
CA PRO A 231 -7.84 -10.56 4.20
C PRO A 231 -9.32 -10.70 3.83
N THR A 232 -9.97 -9.66 3.30
CA THR A 232 -11.42 -9.63 3.04
C THR A 232 -11.76 -8.89 1.75
N GLU A 233 -12.92 -9.19 1.13
CA GLU A 233 -13.40 -8.44 -0.05
C GLU A 233 -13.71 -6.95 0.26
N ASP A 234 -13.82 -6.58 1.54
CA ASP A 234 -13.93 -5.19 2.02
C ASP A 234 -12.55 -4.45 2.10
N ASP A 235 -11.44 -5.11 1.73
CA ASP A 235 -10.11 -4.49 1.65
C ASP A 235 -9.82 -3.91 0.27
N MET A 236 -9.61 -2.60 0.21
CA MET A 236 -9.13 -1.89 -0.98
C MET A 236 -7.74 -2.37 -1.42
N GLY A 237 -7.50 -2.36 -2.73
CA GLY A 237 -6.15 -2.57 -3.28
C GLY A 237 -5.17 -1.48 -2.84
N ASN A 238 -3.90 -1.64 -3.17
CA ASN A 238 -2.83 -0.66 -3.01
C ASN A 238 -1.63 -1.05 -3.89
N SER A 239 -0.72 -0.11 -4.16
CA SER A 239 0.34 -0.36 -5.14
C SER A 239 1.34 -1.45 -4.75
N GLU A 240 1.59 -1.71 -3.46
CA GLU A 240 2.38 -2.88 -3.05
C GLU A 240 1.70 -4.17 -3.48
N VAL A 241 0.47 -4.45 -3.03
CA VAL A 241 -0.20 -5.73 -3.34
C VAL A 241 -0.54 -5.84 -4.83
N GLY A 242 -0.82 -4.71 -5.47
CA GLY A 242 -1.14 -4.64 -6.89
C GLY A 242 0.07 -4.97 -7.76
N HIS A 243 1.21 -4.28 -7.56
CA HIS A 243 2.44 -4.57 -8.30
C HIS A 243 3.04 -5.94 -7.93
N ASN A 244 2.90 -6.39 -6.68
CA ASN A 244 3.24 -7.75 -6.29
C ASN A 244 2.42 -8.79 -7.07
N ALA A 245 1.10 -8.61 -7.20
CA ALA A 245 0.25 -9.54 -7.97
C ALA A 245 0.59 -9.51 -9.48
N LEU A 246 0.66 -8.31 -10.08
CA LEU A 246 1.02 -8.10 -11.49
C LEU A 246 2.40 -8.70 -11.84
N GLY A 247 3.37 -8.57 -10.93
CA GLY A 247 4.73 -9.06 -11.11
C GLY A 247 4.91 -10.55 -10.81
N ALA A 248 4.28 -11.07 -9.74
CA ALA A 248 4.48 -12.44 -9.27
C ALA A 248 3.64 -13.51 -9.97
N GLY A 249 2.55 -13.11 -10.64
CA GLY A 249 1.63 -14.00 -11.34
C GLY A 249 0.79 -14.94 -10.46
N ARG A 250 0.78 -14.69 -9.15
CA ARG A 250 0.25 -15.57 -8.10
C ARG A 250 -0.30 -14.72 -6.95
N ILE A 251 -1.31 -15.22 -6.27
CA ILE A 251 -1.90 -14.54 -5.10
C ILE A 251 -1.08 -14.88 -3.84
N TYR A 252 -0.32 -13.90 -3.34
CA TYR A 252 0.47 -14.04 -2.10
C TYR A 252 -0.30 -13.54 -0.88
N ALA A 253 -0.41 -14.38 0.15
CA ALA A 253 -1.19 -14.07 1.34
C ALA A 253 -0.53 -13.01 2.23
N GLN A 254 -1.21 -11.87 2.39
CA GLN A 254 -0.80 -10.76 3.25
C GLN A 254 -1.36 -10.88 4.68
N GLY A 255 -0.99 -9.94 5.55
CA GLY A 255 -1.58 -9.79 6.89
C GLY A 255 -1.33 -10.99 7.80
N ALA A 256 -2.40 -11.59 8.33
CA ALA A 256 -2.36 -12.63 9.36
C ALA A 256 -1.37 -13.76 9.07
N LYS A 257 -1.43 -14.37 7.86
CA LYS A 257 -0.62 -15.53 7.49
C LYS A 257 0.89 -15.24 7.38
N LEU A 258 1.26 -13.98 7.17
CA LEU A 258 2.65 -13.54 7.14
C LEU A 258 3.20 -13.44 8.57
N VAL A 259 2.42 -12.83 9.48
CA VAL A 259 2.70 -12.76 10.91
C VAL A 259 2.78 -14.15 11.54
N ASP A 260 1.87 -15.06 11.17
CA ASP A 260 1.88 -16.46 11.64
C ASP A 260 3.19 -17.18 11.29
N LYS A 261 3.68 -17.02 10.06
CA LYS A 261 4.98 -17.58 9.63
C LYS A 261 6.15 -16.95 10.39
N ALA A 262 6.12 -15.64 10.61
CA ALA A 262 7.21 -14.91 11.27
C ALA A 262 7.32 -15.26 12.76
N LEU A 263 6.18 -15.41 13.46
CA LEU A 263 6.11 -15.88 14.84
C LEU A 263 6.50 -17.37 14.96
N ALA A 264 5.95 -18.24 14.11
CA ALA A 264 6.19 -19.69 14.19
C ALA A 264 7.62 -20.10 13.82
N SER A 265 8.30 -19.33 12.95
CA SER A 265 9.72 -19.54 12.62
C SER A 265 10.69 -18.78 13.54
N GLY A 266 10.19 -17.89 14.40
CA GLY A 266 11.01 -17.01 15.25
C GLY A 266 11.68 -15.85 14.50
N LYS A 267 11.65 -15.80 13.16
CA LYS A 267 12.32 -14.77 12.34
C LYS A 267 11.94 -13.33 12.69
N ILE A 268 10.73 -13.12 13.23
CA ILE A 268 10.28 -11.81 13.75
C ILE A 268 11.27 -11.21 14.78
N TYR A 269 11.95 -12.05 15.58
CA TYR A 269 12.89 -11.60 16.61
C TYR A 269 14.30 -11.26 16.08
N ASP A 270 14.60 -11.69 14.85
CA ASP A 270 15.86 -11.38 14.14
C ASP A 270 15.74 -10.14 13.23
N GLY A 271 14.53 -9.60 13.03
CA GLY A 271 14.25 -8.46 12.15
C GLY A 271 14.60 -7.11 12.75
N GLU A 272 14.91 -6.12 11.91
CA GLU A 272 15.35 -4.79 12.33
C GLU A 272 14.32 -4.05 13.19
N GLY A 273 13.01 -4.17 12.89
CA GLY A 273 11.97 -3.57 13.73
C GLY A 273 11.91 -4.16 15.15
N PHE A 274 12.23 -5.45 15.31
CA PHE A 274 12.31 -6.05 16.65
C PHE A 274 13.59 -5.66 17.39
N LYS A 275 14.73 -5.55 16.69
CA LYS A 275 15.97 -4.99 17.27
C LYS A 275 15.75 -3.57 17.77
N TYR A 276 15.10 -2.73 16.96
CA TYR A 276 14.77 -1.35 17.29
C TYR A 276 13.95 -1.22 18.58
N ILE A 277 12.83 -1.96 18.74
CA ILE A 277 12.07 -1.90 20.00
C ILE A 277 12.80 -2.53 21.19
N LYS A 278 13.71 -3.49 20.94
CA LYS A 278 14.48 -4.20 21.97
C LYS A 278 15.51 -3.30 22.66
N GLU A 279 15.96 -2.22 22.02
CA GLU A 279 16.83 -1.20 22.62
C GLU A 279 16.21 -0.56 23.88
N CYS A 280 14.88 -0.46 23.96
CA CYS A 280 14.17 0.06 25.13
C CYS A 280 14.10 -0.92 26.32
N PHE A 281 14.24 -2.24 26.09
CA PHE A 281 13.83 -3.28 27.07
C PHE A 281 14.63 -3.27 28.38
N ASP A 282 15.79 -2.63 28.41
CA ASP A 282 16.65 -2.62 29.59
C ASP A 282 16.16 -1.67 30.70
N GLN A 283 15.45 -0.60 30.34
CA GLN A 283 15.01 0.49 31.24
C GLN A 283 13.54 0.93 31.02
N GLY A 284 13.06 0.89 29.78
CA GLY A 284 11.70 1.27 29.40
C GLY A 284 10.72 0.10 29.38
N THR A 285 9.52 0.39 28.90
CA THR A 285 8.38 -0.52 28.83
C THR A 285 8.12 -0.93 27.38
N LEU A 286 7.76 -2.19 27.15
CA LEU A 286 7.14 -2.61 25.89
C LEU A 286 5.61 -2.44 25.99
N HIS A 287 5.06 -1.46 25.29
CA HIS A 287 3.63 -1.25 25.14
C HIS A 287 3.10 -1.98 23.90
N LEU A 288 2.06 -2.79 24.06
CA LEU A 288 1.38 -3.50 22.97
C LEU A 288 -0.05 -2.96 22.84
N ILE A 289 -0.39 -2.33 21.72
CA ILE A 289 -1.69 -1.70 21.47
C ILE A 289 -2.40 -2.47 20.34
N GLY A 290 -3.65 -2.91 20.54
CA GLY A 290 -4.43 -3.47 19.44
C GLY A 290 -5.72 -4.19 19.83
N LEU A 291 -6.36 -4.75 18.80
CA LEU A 291 -7.62 -5.47 18.92
C LEU A 291 -7.43 -6.79 19.69
N LEU A 292 -8.32 -7.09 20.63
CA LEU A 292 -8.28 -8.26 21.49
C LEU A 292 -9.44 -9.22 21.18
N SER A 293 -9.23 -10.09 20.20
CA SER A 293 -10.12 -11.21 19.84
C SER A 293 -9.36 -12.30 19.09
N ASP A 294 -10.03 -13.40 18.77
CA ASP A 294 -9.55 -14.43 17.84
C ASP A 294 -10.02 -14.22 16.38
N GLY A 295 -10.74 -13.13 16.09
CA GLY A 295 -11.47 -12.91 14.83
C GLY A 295 -10.62 -12.81 13.56
N GLY A 296 -9.31 -12.55 13.66
CA GLY A 296 -8.38 -12.71 12.52
C GLY A 296 -8.47 -11.68 11.39
N VAL A 297 -9.28 -10.63 11.56
CA VAL A 297 -9.44 -9.57 10.55
C VAL A 297 -8.39 -8.45 10.70
N HIS A 298 -8.05 -8.05 11.93
CA HIS A 298 -7.01 -7.04 12.20
C HIS A 298 -5.85 -7.53 13.08
N SER A 299 -6.10 -8.44 14.01
CA SER A 299 -5.14 -9.08 14.92
C SER A 299 -5.65 -10.48 15.30
N ARG A 300 -4.87 -11.26 16.07
CA ARG A 300 -5.34 -12.48 16.75
C ARG A 300 -4.71 -12.60 18.15
N LEU A 301 -5.47 -13.11 19.13
CA LEU A 301 -5.00 -13.31 20.50
C LEU A 301 -3.81 -14.29 20.60
N ASP A 302 -3.77 -15.34 19.78
CA ASP A 302 -2.63 -16.29 19.76
C ASP A 302 -1.35 -15.64 19.22
N GLN A 303 -1.46 -14.73 18.24
CA GLN A 303 -0.33 -13.92 17.79
C GLN A 303 0.20 -13.01 18.91
N LEU A 304 -0.71 -12.39 19.69
CA LEU A 304 -0.34 -11.62 20.88
C LEU A 304 0.32 -12.49 21.96
N GLN A 305 -0.21 -13.68 22.24
CA GLN A 305 0.38 -14.63 23.20
C GLN A 305 1.80 -15.05 22.78
N LEU A 306 2.01 -15.34 21.50
CA LEU A 306 3.33 -15.68 20.95
C LEU A 306 4.30 -14.50 21.02
N LEU A 307 3.87 -13.28 20.69
CA LEU A 307 4.70 -12.06 20.78
C LEU A 307 5.05 -11.74 22.24
N LEU A 308 4.10 -11.84 23.17
CA LEU A 308 4.30 -11.66 24.62
C LEU A 308 5.37 -12.62 25.16
N LYS A 309 5.27 -13.90 24.80
CA LYS A 309 6.26 -14.93 25.14
C LYS A 309 7.63 -14.60 24.55
N GLY A 310 7.70 -14.34 23.25
CA GLY A 310 8.96 -14.10 22.54
C GLY A 310 9.67 -12.82 22.94
N ALA A 311 8.93 -11.75 23.26
CA ALA A 311 9.48 -10.51 23.80
C ALA A 311 10.06 -10.70 25.20
N SER A 312 9.34 -11.41 26.08
CA SER A 312 9.84 -11.80 27.41
C SER A 312 11.13 -12.63 27.30
N GLU A 313 11.15 -13.65 26.44
CA GLU A 313 12.31 -14.51 26.21
C GLU A 313 13.49 -13.77 25.56
N ASN A 314 13.23 -12.63 24.91
CA ASN A 314 14.24 -11.71 24.37
C ASN A 314 14.65 -10.58 25.32
N GLY A 315 14.14 -10.56 26.56
CA GLY A 315 14.60 -9.64 27.62
C GLY A 315 13.65 -8.49 27.97
N ALA A 316 12.42 -8.45 27.47
CA ALA A 316 11.44 -7.45 27.90
C ALA A 316 11.06 -7.65 29.37
N LYS A 317 11.57 -6.77 30.26
CA LYS A 317 11.36 -6.84 31.72
C LYS A 317 10.02 -6.26 32.17
N ARG A 318 9.49 -5.32 31.40
CA ARG A 318 8.24 -4.60 31.68
C ARG A 318 7.38 -4.53 30.43
N ILE A 319 6.13 -4.97 30.55
CA ILE A 319 5.17 -5.05 29.44
C ILE A 319 3.84 -4.43 29.86
N ARG A 320 3.22 -3.66 28.96
CA ARG A 320 1.90 -3.06 29.15
C ARG A 320 1.03 -3.29 27.93
N VAL A 321 -0.17 -3.85 28.12
CA VAL A 321 -1.11 -4.12 27.02
C VAL A 321 -2.27 -3.12 27.06
N HIS A 322 -2.56 -2.52 25.92
CA HIS A 322 -3.68 -1.59 25.72
C HIS A 322 -4.72 -2.26 24.83
N ILE A 323 -5.82 -2.71 25.44
CA ILE A 323 -6.74 -3.64 24.81
C ILE A 323 -7.90 -2.93 24.12
N LEU A 324 -8.07 -3.19 22.83
CA LEU A 324 -9.21 -2.69 22.06
C LEU A 324 -10.23 -3.82 21.93
N THR A 325 -11.41 -3.65 22.54
CA THR A 325 -12.45 -4.68 22.54
C THR A 325 -13.18 -4.74 21.20
N ASP A 326 -13.58 -5.96 20.82
CA ASP A 326 -14.03 -6.27 19.47
C ASP A 326 -15.55 -6.22 19.30
N GLY A 327 -16.27 -7.33 19.43
CA GLY A 327 -17.72 -7.43 19.16
C GLY A 327 -18.16 -7.08 17.74
N ARG A 328 -17.24 -7.10 16.77
CA ARG A 328 -17.52 -6.87 15.34
C ARG A 328 -17.12 -8.07 14.49
N ASP A 329 -15.88 -8.51 14.66
CA ASP A 329 -15.32 -9.65 13.91
C ASP A 329 -15.52 -10.96 14.72
N VAL A 330 -16.04 -10.83 15.94
CA VAL A 330 -16.48 -11.87 16.89
C VAL A 330 -17.81 -11.45 17.55
N LEU A 331 -18.46 -12.38 18.27
CA LEU A 331 -19.72 -12.10 18.99
C LEU A 331 -19.55 -11.01 20.07
N ASP A 332 -20.55 -10.14 20.24
CA ASP A 332 -20.58 -9.21 21.37
C ASP A 332 -20.59 -9.94 22.72
N GLY A 333 -19.82 -9.42 23.67
CA GLY A 333 -19.64 -9.93 25.01
C GLY A 333 -18.59 -11.01 25.16
N SER A 334 -17.95 -11.42 24.06
CA SER A 334 -16.76 -12.27 24.09
C SER A 334 -15.55 -11.57 24.72
N SER A 335 -15.52 -10.23 24.75
CA SER A 335 -14.46 -9.41 25.37
C SER A 335 -14.04 -9.90 26.75
N VAL A 336 -15.01 -10.25 27.60
CA VAL A 336 -14.78 -10.74 28.97
C VAL A 336 -13.86 -11.96 28.98
N GLY A 337 -14.13 -12.96 28.12
CA GLY A 337 -13.35 -14.20 28.06
C GLY A 337 -11.94 -13.98 27.47
N PHE A 338 -11.79 -13.06 26.52
CA PHE A 338 -10.47 -12.71 25.98
C PHE A 338 -9.61 -11.96 27.02
N VAL A 339 -10.20 -11.08 27.84
CA VAL A 339 -9.48 -10.37 28.92
C VAL A 339 -9.14 -11.32 30.07
N GLU A 340 -10.04 -12.23 30.45
CA GLU A 340 -9.75 -13.30 31.42
C GLU A 340 -8.62 -14.24 30.94
N THR A 341 -8.55 -14.51 29.64
CA THR A 341 -7.44 -15.27 29.03
C THR A 341 -6.14 -14.48 29.08
N LEU A 342 -6.14 -13.23 28.63
CA LEU A 342 -4.94 -12.39 28.61
C LEU A 342 -4.37 -12.12 30.02
N GLU A 343 -5.21 -11.90 31.04
CA GLU A 343 -4.73 -11.74 32.42
C GLU A 343 -4.06 -13.00 32.97
N LYS A 344 -4.50 -14.19 32.55
CA LYS A 344 -3.82 -15.45 32.86
C LYS A 344 -2.45 -15.52 32.16
N ASP A 345 -2.35 -15.11 30.90
CA ASP A 345 -1.08 -15.11 30.18
C ASP A 345 -0.08 -14.10 30.76
N LEU A 346 -0.56 -12.92 31.16
CA LEU A 346 0.24 -11.93 31.87
C LEU A 346 0.64 -12.42 33.27
N ALA A 347 -0.22 -13.19 33.98
CA ALA A 347 0.15 -13.86 35.23
C ALA A 347 1.31 -14.87 35.02
N ASN A 348 1.25 -15.68 33.96
CA ASN A 348 2.31 -16.63 33.59
C ASN A 348 3.66 -15.93 33.24
N LEU A 349 3.64 -14.62 32.94
CA LEU A 349 4.84 -13.78 32.77
C LEU A 349 5.30 -13.15 34.09
N ARG A 350 4.36 -12.71 34.95
CA ARG A 350 4.64 -12.22 36.31
C ARG A 350 5.32 -13.30 37.16
N GLU A 351 4.91 -14.56 37.04
CA GLU A 351 5.57 -15.72 37.67
C GLU A 351 7.04 -15.92 37.21
N LYS A 352 7.41 -15.41 36.02
CA LYS A 352 8.77 -15.44 35.48
C LYS A 352 9.58 -14.17 35.78
N GLY A 353 9.03 -13.25 36.58
CA GLY A 353 9.68 -12.00 36.98
C GLY A 353 9.50 -10.81 36.03
N VAL A 354 8.56 -10.88 35.08
CA VAL A 354 8.22 -9.75 34.18
C VAL A 354 7.11 -8.91 34.81
N ASP A 355 7.28 -7.59 34.89
CA ASP A 355 6.18 -6.67 35.22
C ASP A 355 5.25 -6.53 34.00
N ALA A 356 4.33 -7.49 33.84
CA ALA A 356 3.39 -7.60 32.72
C ALA A 356 1.93 -7.33 33.18
N GLN A 357 1.27 -6.31 32.64
CA GLN A 357 -0.09 -5.89 33.06
C GLN A 357 -0.91 -5.30 31.90
N ILE A 358 -2.24 -5.30 32.02
CA ILE A 358 -3.11 -4.48 31.15
C ILE A 358 -3.10 -3.04 31.69
N ALA A 359 -2.92 -2.05 30.82
CA ALA A 359 -2.76 -0.64 31.19
C ALA A 359 -4.00 0.22 30.93
N SER A 360 -4.66 0.02 29.80
CA SER A 360 -5.88 0.73 29.43
C SER A 360 -6.66 -0.05 28.38
N GLY A 361 -7.84 0.43 28.00
CA GLY A 361 -8.59 -0.16 26.91
C GLY A 361 -9.90 0.54 26.58
N GLY A 362 -10.68 -0.08 25.70
CA GLY A 362 -12.03 0.33 25.32
C GLY A 362 -12.41 -0.15 23.91
N GLY A 363 -13.60 0.25 23.44
CA GLY A 363 -14.18 -0.24 22.20
C GLY A 363 -13.45 0.22 20.95
N ARG A 364 -13.17 -0.72 20.03
CA ARG A 364 -12.47 -0.44 18.76
C ARG A 364 -13.04 0.76 18.00
N MET A 365 -14.36 0.88 17.90
CA MET A 365 -15.04 1.94 17.13
C MET A 365 -15.10 3.28 17.87
N TYR A 366 -14.73 3.33 19.15
CA TYR A 366 -14.85 4.54 19.97
C TYR A 366 -13.51 5.07 20.49
N VAL A 367 -12.50 4.22 20.65
CA VAL A 367 -11.27 4.53 21.40
C VAL A 367 -9.98 4.54 20.56
N THR A 368 -9.85 3.87 19.41
CA THR A 368 -8.60 3.98 18.61
C THR A 368 -8.76 3.64 17.14
N MET A 369 -9.56 2.64 16.80
CA MET A 369 -9.59 2.03 15.47
C MET A 369 -10.60 2.70 14.51
N ASP A 370 -10.56 4.03 14.40
CA ASP A 370 -11.16 4.74 13.26
C ASP A 370 -10.26 4.62 12.01
N ARG A 371 -10.75 5.00 10.82
CA ARG A 371 -10.05 4.85 9.54
C ARG A 371 -10.43 5.92 8.54
N TYR A 372 -9.56 6.16 7.56
CA TYR A 372 -9.78 7.09 6.44
C TYR A 372 -10.07 8.53 6.90
N GLU A 373 -9.36 8.96 7.95
CA GLU A 373 -9.43 10.29 8.59
C GLU A 373 -10.87 10.76 8.87
N ASN A 374 -11.71 9.86 9.40
CA ASN A 374 -13.15 10.06 9.55
C ASN A 374 -13.56 10.70 10.89
N ASP A 375 -13.01 10.23 12.01
CA ASP A 375 -13.21 10.80 13.35
C ASP A 375 -11.90 10.76 14.16
N TRP A 376 -11.16 11.86 14.12
CA TRP A 376 -9.93 12.02 14.91
C TRP A 376 -10.20 12.10 16.44
N ASP A 377 -11.43 12.36 16.90
CA ASP A 377 -11.76 12.27 18.33
C ASP A 377 -11.74 10.80 18.83
N VAL A 378 -11.93 9.80 17.95
CA VAL A 378 -11.71 8.39 18.30
C VAL A 378 -10.26 8.18 18.69
N VAL A 379 -9.32 8.60 17.84
CA VAL A 379 -7.88 8.43 18.09
C VAL A 379 -7.43 9.25 19.29
N LYS A 380 -7.99 10.45 19.49
CA LYS A 380 -7.72 11.25 20.69
C LYS A 380 -8.13 10.53 21.98
N ARG A 381 -9.32 9.91 22.04
CA ARG A 381 -9.77 9.15 23.23
C ARG A 381 -8.84 7.99 23.57
N GLY A 382 -8.19 7.39 22.58
CA GLY A 382 -7.13 6.39 22.75
C GLY A 382 -5.85 7.00 23.25
N TRP A 383 -5.39 8.08 22.62
CA TRP A 383 -4.20 8.83 23.02
C TRP A 383 -4.26 9.28 24.49
N ASP A 384 -5.40 9.83 24.91
CA ASP A 384 -5.64 10.24 26.30
C ASP A 384 -5.48 9.03 27.25
N ALA A 385 -6.12 7.89 26.95
CA ALA A 385 -6.10 6.70 27.79
C ALA A 385 -4.77 5.89 27.74
N GLN A 386 -4.04 5.94 26.63
CA GLN A 386 -2.85 5.12 26.38
C GLN A 386 -1.55 5.91 26.66
N VAL A 387 -1.45 7.11 26.11
CA VAL A 387 -0.28 7.97 26.26
C VAL A 387 -0.35 8.79 27.54
N LEU A 388 -1.45 9.51 27.79
CA LEU A 388 -1.54 10.37 28.98
C LEU A 388 -1.85 9.58 30.26
N GLY A 389 -2.56 8.45 30.13
CA GLY A 389 -3.04 7.65 31.26
C GLY A 389 -4.34 8.18 31.87
N GLU A 390 -5.11 8.96 31.10
CA GLU A 390 -6.32 9.63 31.55
C GLU A 390 -7.55 9.17 30.76
N ALA A 391 -8.59 8.75 31.49
CA ALA A 391 -9.87 8.35 30.93
C ALA A 391 -11.00 8.61 31.96
N PRO A 392 -12.27 8.72 31.53
CA PRO A 392 -13.40 8.95 32.44
C PRO A 392 -13.63 7.83 33.45
N TYR A 393 -13.13 6.63 33.16
CA TYR A 393 -13.27 5.44 34.00
C TYR A 393 -11.89 4.91 34.42
N LYS A 394 -11.70 4.68 35.71
CA LYS A 394 -10.46 4.16 36.31
C LYS A 394 -10.80 2.93 37.16
N PHE A 395 -10.05 1.84 36.97
CA PHE A 395 -10.27 0.55 37.66
C PHE A 395 -8.95 -0.05 38.13
N GLN A 396 -8.98 -0.99 39.08
CA GLN A 396 -7.78 -1.74 39.49
C GLN A 396 -7.64 -3.09 38.76
N ASN A 397 -8.64 -3.48 37.95
CA ASN A 397 -8.67 -4.74 37.24
C ASN A 397 -9.39 -4.62 35.88
N ALA A 398 -8.80 -5.20 34.82
CA ALA A 398 -9.35 -5.09 33.46
C ALA A 398 -10.59 -5.97 33.21
N VAL A 399 -10.70 -7.13 33.87
CA VAL A 399 -11.90 -7.99 33.81
C VAL A 399 -13.07 -7.31 34.50
N GLU A 400 -12.83 -6.66 35.65
CA GLU A 400 -13.82 -5.81 36.31
C GLU A 400 -14.23 -4.63 35.41
N ALA A 401 -13.27 -3.90 34.84
CA ALA A 401 -13.54 -2.77 33.95
C ALA A 401 -14.49 -3.15 32.81
N VAL A 402 -14.17 -4.22 32.06
CA VAL A 402 -15.01 -4.69 30.95
C VAL A 402 -16.37 -5.19 31.44
N LYS A 403 -16.43 -5.97 32.54
CA LYS A 403 -17.73 -6.42 33.09
C LYS A 403 -18.60 -5.23 33.52
N LYS A 404 -18.02 -4.23 34.18
CA LYS A 404 -18.75 -3.09 34.76
C LYS A 404 -19.23 -2.11 33.69
N LEU A 405 -18.41 -1.82 32.69
CA LEU A 405 -18.78 -0.93 31.59
C LEU A 405 -19.83 -1.53 30.65
N ARG A 406 -19.92 -2.87 30.58
CA ARG A 406 -21.00 -3.59 29.87
C ARG A 406 -22.33 -3.68 30.65
N GLU A 407 -22.43 -3.10 31.85
CA GLU A 407 -23.72 -2.98 32.56
C GLU A 407 -24.66 -1.92 31.95
N ASP A 408 -24.14 -0.95 31.18
CA ASP A 408 -25.00 0.00 30.45
C ASP A 408 -25.68 -0.72 29.25
N PRO A 409 -27.03 -0.81 29.19
CA PRO A 409 -27.73 -1.50 28.10
C PRO A 409 -27.55 -0.88 26.69
N LYS A 410 -26.86 0.26 26.57
CA LYS A 410 -26.49 0.88 25.29
C LYS A 410 -25.07 0.52 24.83
N THR A 411 -24.24 0.01 25.74
CA THR A 411 -22.85 -0.34 25.47
C THR A 411 -22.74 -1.74 24.90
N ASN A 412 -21.79 -1.92 23.99
CA ASN A 412 -21.36 -3.21 23.45
C ASN A 412 -19.83 -3.15 23.24
N ASP A 413 -19.21 -4.28 22.95
CA ASP A 413 -17.75 -4.40 22.87
C ASP A 413 -17.11 -3.47 21.83
N GLN A 414 -17.82 -3.08 20.76
CA GLN A 414 -17.30 -2.11 19.77
C GLN A 414 -17.21 -0.69 20.30
N TYR A 415 -18.05 -0.32 21.27
CA TYR A 415 -18.24 1.06 21.76
C TYR A 415 -18.05 1.20 23.28
N LEU A 416 -17.39 0.25 23.93
CA LEU A 416 -16.93 0.39 25.32
C LEU A 416 -16.18 1.73 25.50
N PRO A 417 -16.48 2.53 26.54
CA PRO A 417 -15.79 3.80 26.74
C PRO A 417 -14.32 3.56 27.13
N PRO A 418 -13.43 4.56 26.90
CA PRO A 418 -12.04 4.44 27.30
C PRO A 418 -11.94 4.29 28.83
N PHE A 419 -11.07 3.38 29.27
CA PHE A 419 -10.74 3.17 30.68
C PHE A 419 -9.24 2.99 30.88
N VAL A 420 -8.75 3.32 32.08
CA VAL A 420 -7.36 3.10 32.50
C VAL A 420 -7.29 2.23 33.75
N ILE A 421 -6.25 1.40 33.83
CA ILE A 421 -5.92 0.62 35.01
C ILE A 421 -5.02 1.45 35.92
N VAL A 422 -5.37 1.52 37.21
CA VAL A 422 -4.68 2.29 38.24
C VAL A 422 -4.18 1.42 39.39
N ASP A 423 -3.13 1.87 40.06
CA ASP A 423 -2.61 1.26 41.29
C ASP A 423 -3.44 1.64 42.53
N GLU A 424 -2.98 1.20 43.71
CA GLU A 424 -3.61 1.52 45.02
C GLU A 424 -3.60 3.02 45.34
N SER A 425 -2.74 3.83 44.70
CA SER A 425 -2.69 5.28 44.84
C SER A 425 -3.59 6.03 43.83
N GLY A 426 -4.25 5.30 42.92
CA GLY A 426 -5.06 5.88 41.84
C GLY A 426 -4.26 6.38 40.64
N LYS A 427 -2.96 6.05 40.56
CA LYS A 427 -2.08 6.43 39.45
C LYS A 427 -2.13 5.35 38.34
N ALA A 428 -2.16 5.76 37.08
CA ALA A 428 -2.20 4.84 35.94
C ALA A 428 -0.97 3.91 35.91
N VAL A 429 -1.19 2.59 35.76
CA VAL A 429 -0.13 1.57 35.86
C VAL A 429 0.81 1.53 34.65
N GLY A 430 0.45 2.17 33.54
CA GLY A 430 1.23 2.16 32.30
C GLY A 430 0.82 3.21 31.26
N PRO A 431 0.87 4.52 31.57
CA PRO A 431 0.91 5.55 30.54
C PRO A 431 2.22 5.45 29.75
N ILE A 432 2.19 5.74 28.45
CA ILE A 432 3.38 5.76 27.60
C ILE A 432 4.20 7.03 27.87
N VAL A 433 5.52 6.87 28.07
CA VAL A 433 6.48 7.94 28.37
C VAL A 433 7.75 7.85 27.51
N ASP A 434 8.66 8.82 27.66
CA ASP A 434 9.93 8.85 26.93
C ASP A 434 10.81 7.63 27.25
N GLY A 435 11.38 6.99 26.22
CA GLY A 435 12.23 5.80 26.34
C GLY A 435 11.47 4.45 26.33
N ASP A 436 10.14 4.46 26.30
CA ASP A 436 9.34 3.25 26.07
C ASP A 436 9.39 2.80 24.59
N ALA A 437 9.11 1.53 24.34
CA ALA A 437 8.80 1.01 23.01
C ALA A 437 7.28 0.80 22.87
N VAL A 438 6.74 1.06 21.69
CA VAL A 438 5.30 0.93 21.40
C VAL A 438 5.10 0.10 20.14
N VAL A 439 4.33 -0.98 20.22
CA VAL A 439 3.95 -1.80 19.07
C VAL A 439 2.45 -1.79 18.88
N THR A 440 1.97 -1.37 17.71
CA THR A 440 0.60 -1.67 17.29
C THR A 440 0.55 -3.10 16.73
N ILE A 441 -0.09 -4.03 17.45
CA ILE A 441 -0.06 -5.46 17.13
C ILE A 441 -0.98 -5.86 15.96
N ASN A 442 -1.85 -4.96 15.52
CA ASN A 442 -2.70 -5.20 14.36
C ASN A 442 -1.85 -5.27 13.08
N PHE A 443 -2.12 -6.24 12.22
CA PHE A 443 -1.52 -6.41 10.89
C PHE A 443 -2.34 -5.77 9.76
N ARG A 444 -3.64 -5.48 9.97
CA ARG A 444 -4.49 -4.82 8.96
C ARG A 444 -4.41 -3.29 9.14
N ALA A 445 -3.98 -2.62 8.08
CA ALA A 445 -3.53 -1.24 8.06
C ALA A 445 -4.61 -0.17 8.32
N ASP A 446 -5.80 -0.34 7.72
CA ASP A 446 -6.83 0.69 7.57
C ASP A 446 -7.15 1.47 8.86
N ARG A 447 -7.21 0.75 9.99
CA ARG A 447 -7.53 1.28 11.32
C ARG A 447 -6.33 1.65 12.19
N MET A 448 -5.11 1.51 11.67
CA MET A 448 -3.86 1.83 12.38
C MET A 448 -3.13 3.05 11.82
N VAL A 449 -3.30 3.39 10.54
CA VAL A 449 -2.67 4.57 9.90
C VAL A 449 -2.86 5.86 10.71
N MET A 450 -4.05 6.10 11.28
CA MET A 450 -4.32 7.33 12.04
C MET A 450 -3.58 7.38 13.39
N VAL A 451 -3.48 6.25 14.12
CA VAL A 451 -2.71 6.22 15.38
C VAL A 451 -1.20 6.21 15.11
N ALA A 452 -0.75 5.59 14.01
CA ALA A 452 0.63 5.66 13.56
C ALA A 452 1.06 7.11 13.23
N LYS A 453 0.22 7.86 12.50
CA LYS A 453 0.43 9.31 12.26
C LYS A 453 0.58 10.10 13.58
N ALA A 454 -0.19 9.77 14.62
CA ALA A 454 -0.09 10.43 15.92
C ALA A 454 1.22 10.12 16.67
N PHE A 455 1.80 8.92 16.49
CA PHE A 455 3.07 8.50 17.09
C PHE A 455 4.33 8.91 16.30
N GLU A 456 4.28 9.04 14.97
CA GLU A 456 5.49 9.38 14.19
C GLU A 456 5.58 10.86 13.79
N TYR A 457 4.47 11.53 13.48
CA TYR A 457 4.55 12.87 12.87
C TYR A 457 4.87 13.94 13.92
N GLU A 458 6.05 14.57 13.84
CA GLU A 458 6.40 15.68 14.75
C GLU A 458 5.42 16.86 14.59
N ASN A 459 5.13 17.24 13.34
CA ASN A 459 4.10 18.22 13.00
C ASN A 459 2.74 17.52 12.86
N PHE A 460 1.93 17.56 13.92
CA PHE A 460 0.61 16.94 13.99
C PHE A 460 -0.43 17.97 14.47
N ASP A 461 -1.49 18.14 13.69
CA ASP A 461 -2.50 19.21 13.81
C ASP A 461 -3.92 18.68 14.14
N LYS A 462 -4.13 17.36 14.08
CA LYS A 462 -5.46 16.75 14.10
C LYS A 462 -6.13 16.73 15.49
N PHE A 463 -5.34 16.75 16.55
CA PHE A 463 -5.77 17.05 17.93
C PHE A 463 -4.57 17.47 18.78
N ASP A 464 -4.81 18.17 19.90
CA ASP A 464 -3.75 18.44 20.89
C ASP A 464 -3.37 17.14 21.61
N ARG A 465 -2.12 16.70 21.40
CA ARG A 465 -1.52 15.51 22.00
C ARG A 465 -1.18 15.69 23.49
N VAL A 466 -1.05 16.92 23.99
CA VAL A 466 -0.59 17.32 25.34
C VAL A 466 0.85 16.88 25.69
N ARG A 467 1.17 15.59 25.57
CA ARG A 467 2.53 15.02 25.58
C ARG A 467 2.74 14.23 24.28
N PHE A 468 3.86 14.47 23.60
CA PHE A 468 4.34 13.66 22.48
C PHE A 468 5.62 12.93 22.92
N PRO A 469 5.52 11.68 23.40
CA PRO A 469 6.67 10.99 24.01
C PRO A 469 7.66 10.51 22.95
N LYS A 470 8.95 10.53 23.28
CA LYS A 470 10.03 9.99 22.45
C LYS A 470 10.15 8.49 22.69
N VAL A 471 9.42 7.71 21.88
CA VAL A 471 9.31 6.25 21.94
C VAL A 471 9.90 5.57 20.71
N HIS A 472 10.29 4.29 20.85
CA HIS A 472 10.55 3.43 19.69
C HIS A 472 9.23 2.81 19.23
N TYR A 473 8.55 3.47 18.29
CA TYR A 473 7.27 3.00 17.74
C TYR A 473 7.46 2.06 16.54
N ALA A 474 6.70 0.97 16.50
CA ALA A 474 6.66 0.04 15.37
C ALA A 474 5.26 -0.55 15.13
N GLY A 475 5.00 -0.98 13.88
CA GLY A 475 3.83 -1.78 13.53
C GLY A 475 4.12 -3.28 13.57
N MET A 476 3.08 -4.12 13.62
CA MET A 476 3.23 -5.55 13.29
C MET A 476 3.69 -5.73 11.84
N LEU A 477 3.08 -4.95 10.92
CA LEU A 477 3.49 -4.76 9.52
C LEU A 477 3.63 -3.24 9.27
N GLN A 478 4.18 -2.87 8.10
CA GLN A 478 3.94 -1.53 7.57
C GLN A 478 2.45 -1.39 7.23
N TYR A 479 1.88 -0.18 7.42
CA TYR A 479 0.46 0.09 7.15
C TYR A 479 0.26 0.87 5.86
N ASP A 480 1.24 1.67 5.48
CA ASP A 480 1.20 2.52 4.30
C ASP A 480 2.64 2.58 3.74
N GLY A 481 2.86 1.97 2.57
CA GLY A 481 4.19 1.89 1.95
C GLY A 481 4.68 3.23 1.39
N GLU A 482 3.77 4.18 1.17
CA GLU A 482 4.05 5.45 0.48
C GLU A 482 4.38 6.55 1.48
N LEU A 483 3.56 6.66 2.52
CA LEU A 483 3.87 7.40 3.75
C LEU A 483 5.02 6.73 4.53
N LYS A 484 5.40 5.49 4.17
CA LYS A 484 6.40 4.65 4.84
C LYS A 484 6.11 4.51 6.32
N LEU A 485 4.83 4.29 6.64
CA LEU A 485 4.23 4.43 7.95
C LEU A 485 3.69 3.08 8.45
N PRO A 486 4.05 2.63 9.66
CA PRO A 486 5.17 3.12 10.45
C PRO A 486 6.51 2.92 9.74
N SER A 487 7.46 3.76 10.12
CA SER A 487 8.86 3.73 9.69
C SER A 487 9.58 2.44 10.09
N HIS A 488 9.14 1.80 11.19
CA HIS A 488 9.62 0.51 11.66
C HIS A 488 8.47 -0.49 11.82
N TYR A 489 8.72 -1.76 11.52
CA TYR A 489 7.73 -2.84 11.64
C TYR A 489 8.38 -4.19 11.95
N LEU A 490 7.68 -5.03 12.72
CA LEU A 490 8.25 -6.28 13.24
C LEU A 490 8.37 -7.39 12.18
N VAL A 491 7.39 -7.47 11.27
CA VAL A 491 7.34 -8.50 10.23
C VAL A 491 7.50 -7.85 8.86
N SER A 492 8.54 -8.23 8.13
CA SER A 492 8.77 -7.78 6.76
C SER A 492 7.74 -8.37 5.79
N PRO A 493 7.44 -7.67 4.66
CA PRO A 493 6.71 -8.22 3.53
C PRO A 493 7.25 -9.58 3.06
N PRO A 494 6.44 -10.41 2.37
CA PRO A 494 6.89 -11.69 1.86
C PRO A 494 7.95 -11.49 0.76
N GLU A 495 9.07 -12.20 0.85
CA GLU A 495 9.96 -12.39 -0.30
C GLU A 495 9.25 -13.30 -1.32
N ILE A 496 9.06 -12.82 -2.55
CA ILE A 496 8.28 -13.50 -3.58
C ILE A 496 9.22 -14.02 -4.67
N GLU A 497 9.65 -15.27 -4.51
CA GLU A 497 10.49 -15.96 -5.51
C GLU A 497 9.75 -16.23 -6.83
N ARG A 498 10.52 -16.32 -7.93
CA ARG A 498 10.05 -16.78 -9.25
C ARG A 498 9.02 -15.84 -9.87
N THR A 499 9.27 -14.53 -9.81
CA THR A 499 8.44 -13.51 -10.47
C THR A 499 8.57 -13.55 -12.00
N SER A 500 7.63 -12.89 -12.69
CA SER A 500 7.64 -12.78 -14.15
C SER A 500 8.93 -12.13 -14.66
N GLY A 501 9.44 -11.11 -13.96
CA GLY A 501 10.74 -10.48 -14.28
C GLY A 501 11.89 -11.49 -14.23
N GLU A 502 11.99 -12.26 -13.14
CA GLU A 502 13.04 -13.26 -12.93
C GLU A 502 13.02 -14.36 -14.02
N TYR A 503 11.83 -14.90 -14.32
CA TYR A 503 11.67 -15.85 -15.44
C TYR A 503 11.99 -15.23 -16.80
N LEU A 504 11.53 -14.01 -17.09
CA LEU A 504 11.73 -13.37 -18.40
C LEU A 504 13.22 -13.09 -18.65
N VAL A 505 13.94 -12.54 -17.66
CA VAL A 505 15.38 -12.31 -17.73
C VAL A 505 16.14 -13.63 -17.93
N HIS A 506 15.83 -14.67 -17.14
CA HIS A 506 16.44 -16.00 -17.32
C HIS A 506 16.09 -16.70 -18.66
N ASN A 507 15.13 -16.19 -19.43
CA ASN A 507 14.80 -16.68 -20.77
C ASN A 507 15.24 -15.74 -21.90
N GLY A 508 16.05 -14.73 -21.59
CA GLY A 508 16.69 -13.86 -22.58
C GLY A 508 15.88 -12.63 -23.00
N ILE A 509 14.83 -12.28 -22.25
CA ILE A 509 14.04 -11.06 -22.47
C ILE A 509 14.71 -9.89 -21.74
N ARG A 510 15.13 -8.88 -22.51
CA ARG A 510 15.72 -7.65 -21.98
C ARG A 510 14.60 -6.74 -21.50
N THR A 511 14.69 -6.19 -20.28
CA THR A 511 13.62 -5.38 -19.69
C THR A 511 14.06 -3.95 -19.38
N PHE A 512 13.12 -3.02 -19.51
CA PHE A 512 13.25 -1.63 -19.07
C PHE A 512 12.12 -1.34 -18.08
N ALA A 513 12.43 -0.65 -16.98
CA ALA A 513 11.44 -0.21 -15.99
C ALA A 513 11.58 1.29 -15.74
N CYS A 514 10.49 2.06 -15.85
CA CYS A 514 10.53 3.50 -15.59
C CYS A 514 9.28 4.01 -14.87
N SER A 515 9.49 4.89 -13.89
CA SER A 515 8.47 5.73 -13.26
C SER A 515 9.18 6.88 -12.53
N GLU A 516 8.41 7.78 -11.95
CA GLU A 516 8.97 8.78 -11.05
C GLU A 516 9.11 8.27 -9.61
N THR A 517 9.91 8.94 -8.78
CA THR A 517 10.32 8.54 -7.42
C THR A 517 9.22 7.88 -6.58
N VAL A 518 8.00 8.41 -6.59
CA VAL A 518 6.86 7.89 -5.80
C VAL A 518 6.45 6.45 -6.14
N LYS A 519 6.51 6.03 -7.42
CA LYS A 519 6.16 4.66 -7.84
C LYS A 519 7.31 3.92 -8.54
N PHE A 520 8.52 4.47 -8.54
CA PHE A 520 9.73 3.77 -9.00
C PHE A 520 9.97 2.45 -8.23
N GLY A 521 9.72 2.42 -6.92
CA GLY A 521 9.74 1.20 -6.11
C GLY A 521 8.64 0.19 -6.48
N HIS A 522 7.47 0.67 -6.91
CA HIS A 522 6.36 -0.18 -7.35
C HIS A 522 6.68 -0.88 -8.67
N VAL A 523 7.20 -0.16 -9.67
CA VAL A 523 7.57 -0.73 -10.97
C VAL A 523 8.86 -1.58 -10.92
N THR A 524 9.65 -1.52 -9.84
CA THR A 524 10.89 -2.30 -9.63
C THR A 524 10.77 -3.27 -8.45
N PHE A 525 11.01 -2.82 -7.21
CA PHE A 525 11.09 -3.61 -5.98
C PHE A 525 9.88 -4.52 -5.74
N PHE A 526 8.66 -3.97 -5.79
CA PHE A 526 7.43 -4.74 -5.57
C PHE A 526 7.14 -5.66 -6.77
N TRP A 527 7.21 -5.16 -8.01
CA TRP A 527 7.08 -6.01 -9.20
C TRP A 527 8.04 -7.21 -9.22
N ASN A 528 9.26 -7.03 -8.72
CA ASN A 528 10.28 -8.07 -8.64
C ASN A 528 10.14 -8.99 -7.42
N GLY A 529 9.13 -8.78 -6.57
CA GLY A 529 8.77 -9.65 -5.46
C GLY A 529 9.31 -9.21 -4.11
N ASN A 530 9.17 -7.92 -3.79
CA ASN A 530 9.81 -7.24 -2.66
C ASN A 530 11.36 -7.40 -2.67
N ARG A 531 11.98 -7.31 -3.87
CA ARG A 531 13.41 -7.55 -4.10
C ARG A 531 14.10 -6.38 -4.79
N SER A 532 15.14 -5.84 -4.15
CA SER A 532 15.93 -4.71 -4.65
C SER A 532 17.02 -5.12 -5.63
N GLY A 533 17.25 -4.28 -6.64
CA GLY A 533 18.29 -4.48 -7.65
C GLY A 533 17.85 -5.35 -8.82
N TYR A 534 18.79 -5.59 -9.74
CA TYR A 534 18.58 -6.38 -10.96
C TYR A 534 18.69 -7.89 -10.68
N PHE A 535 17.96 -8.70 -11.45
CA PHE A 535 18.25 -10.12 -11.64
C PHE A 535 19.48 -10.31 -12.54
N ASP A 536 19.59 -9.52 -13.63
CA ASP A 536 20.79 -9.44 -14.47
C ASP A 536 20.98 -8.01 -15.02
N SER A 537 22.00 -7.31 -14.51
CA SER A 537 22.33 -5.92 -14.88
C SER A 537 22.86 -5.74 -16.32
N SER A 538 23.00 -6.82 -17.10
CA SER A 538 23.27 -6.77 -18.55
C SER A 538 22.01 -6.88 -19.41
N MET A 539 20.88 -7.26 -18.80
CA MET A 539 19.59 -7.47 -19.43
C MET A 539 18.53 -6.45 -19.01
N GLU A 540 18.78 -5.69 -17.94
CA GLU A 540 17.81 -4.79 -17.31
C GLU A 540 18.33 -3.36 -17.17
N GLU A 541 17.48 -2.37 -17.44
CA GLU A 541 17.76 -0.94 -17.21
C GLU A 541 16.57 -0.31 -16.46
N TYR A 542 16.80 0.20 -15.25
CA TYR A 542 15.78 0.91 -14.47
C TYR A 542 16.05 2.42 -14.48
N VAL A 543 15.01 3.22 -14.77
CA VAL A 543 15.08 4.69 -14.83
C VAL A 543 14.12 5.29 -13.80
N GLU A 544 14.68 5.99 -12.81
CA GLU A 544 13.93 6.85 -11.90
C GLU A 544 13.91 8.28 -12.47
N ILE A 545 12.72 8.88 -12.51
CA ILE A 545 12.55 10.32 -12.77
C ILE A 545 12.29 11.03 -11.44
N PRO A 546 13.02 12.09 -11.06
CA PRO A 546 12.75 12.79 -9.80
C PRO A 546 11.34 13.38 -9.76
N SER A 547 10.52 12.94 -8.80
CA SER A 547 9.22 13.57 -8.50
C SER A 547 9.41 15.02 -8.02
N ASP A 548 8.40 15.88 -8.23
CA ASP A 548 8.44 17.23 -7.68
C ASP A 548 8.42 17.21 -6.14
N SER A 549 9.26 18.03 -5.52
CA SER A 549 9.51 18.00 -4.07
C SER A 549 9.14 19.32 -3.40
N GLY A 550 8.66 19.23 -2.15
CA GLY A 550 8.24 20.40 -1.36
C GLY A 550 6.85 20.96 -1.69
N ILE A 551 6.07 20.26 -2.53
CA ILE A 551 4.68 20.59 -2.87
C ILE A 551 3.78 19.36 -2.72
N THR A 552 2.46 19.56 -2.61
CA THR A 552 1.46 18.49 -2.77
C THR A 552 1.14 18.30 -4.26
N PHE A 553 0.82 17.07 -4.69
CA PHE A 553 0.71 16.74 -6.12
C PHE A 553 -0.42 17.49 -6.85
N ASN A 554 -1.48 17.93 -6.16
CA ASN A 554 -2.50 18.80 -6.74
C ASN A 554 -2.00 20.20 -7.15
N VAL A 555 -0.82 20.63 -6.68
CA VAL A 555 -0.17 21.88 -7.15
C VAL A 555 0.47 21.68 -8.52
N GLN A 556 0.84 20.45 -8.91
CA GLN A 556 1.38 20.08 -10.22
C GLN A 556 0.81 18.72 -10.69
N PRO A 557 -0.50 18.63 -11.00
CA PRO A 557 -1.18 17.34 -11.20
C PRO A 557 -0.73 16.57 -12.46
N LYS A 558 -0.02 17.22 -13.38
CA LYS A 558 0.64 16.54 -14.51
C LYS A 558 1.84 15.69 -14.07
N MET A 559 2.43 15.97 -12.91
CA MET A 559 3.59 15.28 -12.33
C MET A 559 4.66 15.02 -13.42
N LYS A 560 5.20 13.80 -13.55
CA LYS A 560 6.16 13.43 -14.61
C LYS A 560 5.55 12.55 -15.71
N ALA A 561 4.23 12.46 -15.84
CA ALA A 561 3.52 11.57 -16.77
C ALA A 561 4.11 11.56 -18.20
N VAL A 562 4.29 12.75 -18.77
CA VAL A 562 4.83 12.93 -20.13
C VAL A 562 6.30 12.52 -20.17
N GLU A 563 7.11 12.87 -19.16
CA GLU A 563 8.54 12.51 -19.15
C GLU A 563 8.74 10.98 -19.05
N ILE A 564 7.92 10.29 -18.23
CA ILE A 564 7.88 8.82 -18.15
C ILE A 564 7.53 8.22 -19.52
N ALA A 565 6.52 8.77 -20.19
CA ALA A 565 6.13 8.33 -21.53
C ALA A 565 7.19 8.61 -22.60
N GLU A 566 7.94 9.71 -22.51
CA GLU A 566 9.08 9.99 -23.38
C GLU A 566 10.23 9.00 -23.17
N LYS A 567 10.57 8.66 -21.90
CA LYS A 567 11.56 7.59 -21.63
C LYS A 567 11.10 6.24 -22.18
N ALA A 568 9.82 5.90 -21.99
CA ALA A 568 9.23 4.67 -22.51
C ALA A 568 9.26 4.62 -24.05
N ARG A 569 8.85 5.70 -24.73
CA ARG A 569 8.96 5.87 -26.19
C ARG A 569 10.40 5.64 -26.66
N ASP A 570 11.36 6.31 -26.04
CA ASP A 570 12.77 6.23 -26.45
C ASP A 570 13.34 4.82 -26.22
N ALA A 571 12.96 4.15 -25.12
CA ALA A 571 13.29 2.75 -24.86
C ALA A 571 12.70 1.80 -25.91
N ILE A 572 11.41 1.95 -26.25
CA ILE A 572 10.71 1.17 -27.29
C ILE A 572 11.39 1.36 -28.66
N LEU A 573 11.54 2.60 -29.10
CA LEU A 573 12.12 2.94 -30.40
C LEU A 573 13.59 2.48 -30.54
N SER A 574 14.33 2.39 -29.42
CA SER A 574 15.71 1.89 -29.42
C SER A 574 15.85 0.41 -29.80
N ARG A 575 14.79 -0.41 -29.61
CA ARG A 575 14.80 -1.89 -29.74
C ARG A 575 15.87 -2.61 -28.92
N LYS A 576 16.45 -1.94 -27.92
CA LYS A 576 17.34 -2.53 -26.91
C LYS A 576 16.60 -3.46 -25.94
N PHE A 577 15.29 -3.28 -25.78
CA PHE A 577 14.47 -3.98 -24.80
C PHE A 577 13.33 -4.72 -25.49
N ASP A 578 13.04 -5.90 -24.96
CA ASP A 578 11.93 -6.75 -25.39
C ASP A 578 10.68 -6.49 -24.54
N GLN A 579 10.86 -6.11 -23.26
CA GLN A 579 9.79 -5.54 -22.43
C GLN A 579 10.13 -4.10 -22.00
N VAL A 580 9.15 -3.20 -22.09
CA VAL A 580 9.22 -1.83 -21.55
C VAL A 580 8.05 -1.66 -20.59
N ARG A 581 8.33 -1.61 -19.29
CA ARG A 581 7.33 -1.51 -18.23
C ARG A 581 7.35 -0.12 -17.60
N VAL A 582 6.20 0.51 -17.44
CA VAL A 582 6.08 1.80 -16.75
C VAL A 582 4.88 1.89 -15.82
N ASN A 583 5.00 2.77 -14.83
CA ASN A 583 3.92 3.21 -13.97
C ASN A 583 3.72 4.72 -14.14
N LEU A 584 2.47 5.16 -14.30
CA LEU A 584 2.02 6.55 -14.38
C LEU A 584 1.24 6.90 -13.09
N PRO A 585 1.85 7.62 -12.11
CA PRO A 585 1.28 7.76 -10.76
C PRO A 585 0.06 8.69 -10.63
N ASN A 586 -0.33 9.36 -11.70
CA ASN A 586 -1.12 10.59 -11.65
C ASN A 586 -2.53 10.43 -11.05
N GLY A 587 -3.25 9.36 -11.39
CA GLY A 587 -4.60 9.13 -10.87
C GLY A 587 -4.59 8.99 -9.36
N ASP A 588 -3.69 8.13 -8.87
CA ASP A 588 -3.54 7.84 -7.45
C ASP A 588 -2.98 9.00 -6.61
N MET A 589 -1.79 9.50 -6.96
CA MET A 589 -1.05 10.47 -6.13
C MET A 589 -1.76 11.83 -6.05
N VAL A 590 -2.58 12.17 -7.05
CA VAL A 590 -3.44 13.36 -7.01
C VAL A 590 -4.79 13.02 -6.39
N GLY A 591 -5.37 11.85 -6.63
CA GLY A 591 -6.58 11.35 -5.95
C GLY A 591 -6.45 11.35 -4.42
N HIS A 592 -5.28 10.96 -3.91
CA HIS A 592 -4.93 11.05 -2.48
C HIS A 592 -4.99 12.45 -1.88
N THR A 593 -4.93 13.52 -2.68
CA THR A 593 -5.12 14.89 -2.17
C THR A 593 -6.59 15.26 -1.93
N GLY A 594 -7.53 14.52 -2.53
CA GLY A 594 -8.95 14.85 -2.51
C GLY A 594 -9.37 15.99 -3.44
N ASP A 595 -8.44 16.53 -4.24
CA ASP A 595 -8.66 17.65 -5.14
C ASP A 595 -9.22 17.15 -6.48
N ILE A 596 -10.54 17.20 -6.64
CA ILE A 596 -11.27 16.74 -7.83
C ILE A 596 -10.77 17.45 -9.10
N GLU A 597 -10.58 18.76 -9.04
CA GLU A 597 -10.23 19.59 -10.20
C GLU A 597 -8.79 19.30 -10.66
N ALA A 598 -7.86 19.12 -9.72
CA ALA A 598 -6.52 18.66 -10.02
C ALA A 598 -6.49 17.20 -10.51
N THR A 599 -7.30 16.31 -9.93
CA THR A 599 -7.34 14.88 -10.31
C THR A 599 -7.87 14.70 -11.74
N VAL A 600 -8.83 15.49 -12.20
CA VAL A 600 -9.25 15.54 -13.61
C VAL A 600 -8.09 15.90 -14.55
N VAL A 601 -7.26 16.89 -14.17
CA VAL A 601 -6.05 17.25 -14.95
C VAL A 601 -4.99 16.13 -14.92
N ALA A 602 -4.90 15.41 -13.80
CA ALA A 602 -4.00 14.27 -13.63
C ALA A 602 -4.39 13.08 -14.52
N CYS A 603 -5.67 12.71 -14.56
CA CYS A 603 -6.21 11.68 -15.44
C CYS A 603 -5.97 12.01 -16.92
N LYS A 604 -6.18 13.27 -17.33
CA LYS A 604 -5.88 13.72 -18.70
C LYS A 604 -4.38 13.63 -19.03
N ALA A 605 -3.50 14.01 -18.11
CA ALA A 605 -2.05 13.89 -18.32
C ALA A 605 -1.59 12.42 -18.46
N ALA A 606 -2.26 11.49 -17.79
CA ALA A 606 -2.01 10.06 -17.95
C ALA A 606 -2.53 9.51 -19.29
N ASP A 607 -3.66 9.98 -19.82
CA ASP A 607 -4.11 9.63 -21.18
C ASP A 607 -3.14 10.16 -22.26
N GLU A 608 -2.72 11.42 -22.14
CA GLU A 608 -1.67 12.04 -22.97
C GLU A 608 -0.37 11.19 -22.95
N ALA A 609 0.01 10.66 -21.79
CA ALA A 609 1.16 9.79 -21.61
C ALA A 609 0.98 8.38 -22.23
N VAL A 610 -0.18 7.74 -22.05
CA VAL A 610 -0.51 6.45 -22.71
C VAL A 610 -0.41 6.59 -24.23
N LYS A 611 -0.94 7.67 -24.81
CA LYS A 611 -0.92 7.90 -26.26
C LYS A 611 0.49 7.86 -26.84
N ILE A 612 1.44 8.54 -26.20
CA ILE A 612 2.86 8.60 -26.59
C ILE A 612 3.49 7.20 -26.60
N ILE A 613 3.15 6.35 -25.63
CA ILE A 613 3.65 4.97 -25.52
C ILE A 613 3.05 4.09 -26.62
N LEU A 614 1.75 4.21 -26.88
CA LEU A 614 1.08 3.39 -27.91
C LEU A 614 1.55 3.75 -29.32
N ASP A 615 1.78 5.04 -29.60
CA ASP A 615 2.36 5.50 -30.86
C ASP A 615 3.79 4.97 -31.08
N ALA A 616 4.57 4.75 -30.01
CA ALA A 616 5.87 4.10 -30.10
C ALA A 616 5.77 2.59 -30.41
N ILE A 617 4.78 1.91 -29.81
CA ILE A 617 4.48 0.49 -30.07
C ILE A 617 4.03 0.25 -31.52
N GLU A 618 3.20 1.16 -32.06
CA GLU A 618 2.78 1.14 -33.46
C GLU A 618 4.00 1.20 -34.40
N GLN A 619 4.90 2.15 -34.19
CA GLN A 619 6.11 2.37 -35.00
C GLN A 619 7.10 1.19 -34.99
N VAL A 620 7.13 0.36 -33.94
CA VAL A 620 7.98 -0.85 -33.90
C VAL A 620 7.25 -2.14 -34.29
N GLY A 621 5.93 -2.09 -34.52
CA GLY A 621 5.10 -3.27 -34.75
C GLY A 621 5.07 -4.21 -33.53
N GLY A 622 5.04 -3.62 -32.34
CA GLY A 622 5.06 -4.30 -31.04
C GLY A 622 3.67 -4.59 -30.47
N ILE A 623 3.63 -4.90 -29.18
CA ILE A 623 2.40 -5.17 -28.42
C ILE A 623 2.29 -4.17 -27.26
N TYR A 624 1.08 -3.75 -26.90
CA TYR A 624 0.81 -3.09 -25.62
C TYR A 624 -0.06 -3.94 -24.72
N VAL A 625 0.14 -3.77 -23.41
CA VAL A 625 -0.75 -4.18 -22.32
C VAL A 625 -0.91 -2.95 -21.42
N VAL A 626 -2.10 -2.38 -21.36
CA VAL A 626 -2.42 -1.22 -20.49
C VAL A 626 -3.38 -1.70 -19.40
N THR A 627 -3.08 -1.42 -18.13
CA THR A 627 -3.89 -1.81 -16.98
C THR A 627 -3.71 -0.84 -15.81
N ALA A 628 -4.31 -1.12 -14.66
CA ALA A 628 -4.01 -0.48 -13.39
C ALA A 628 -3.75 -1.53 -12.31
N ASP A 629 -3.32 -1.09 -11.15
CA ASP A 629 -3.03 -1.90 -9.97
C ASP A 629 -4.11 -1.78 -8.87
N HIS A 630 -4.86 -0.69 -8.84
CA HIS A 630 -6.13 -0.51 -8.11
C HIS A 630 -6.87 0.74 -8.62
N GLY A 631 -8.03 1.05 -8.02
CA GLY A 631 -8.78 2.29 -8.25
C GLY A 631 -8.56 3.34 -7.16
N ASN A 632 -8.75 4.61 -7.51
CA ASN A 632 -8.69 5.80 -6.65
C ASN A 632 -9.48 6.95 -7.33
N ALA A 633 -9.02 7.41 -8.50
CA ALA A 633 -9.53 8.61 -9.16
C ALA A 633 -10.97 8.49 -9.72
N GLU A 634 -11.51 7.28 -9.83
CA GLU A 634 -12.88 7.04 -10.29
C GLU A 634 -13.96 7.29 -9.21
N ASP A 635 -13.59 7.56 -7.94
CA ASP A 635 -14.57 7.97 -6.93
C ASP A 635 -14.02 8.88 -5.82
N MET A 636 -13.95 10.19 -6.08
CA MET A 636 -13.40 11.18 -5.15
C MET A 636 -14.27 11.51 -3.91
N VAL A 637 -15.34 10.76 -3.63
CA VAL A 637 -16.30 11.08 -2.55
C VAL A 637 -16.72 9.86 -1.74
N LYS A 638 -16.82 10.01 -0.41
CA LYS A 638 -17.31 8.94 0.48
C LYS A 638 -18.80 8.72 0.21
N ARG A 639 -19.20 7.51 -0.21
CA ARG A 639 -20.60 7.18 -0.56
C ARG A 639 -21.32 6.35 0.52
N ASN A 640 -22.65 6.47 0.54
CA ASN A 640 -23.51 5.58 1.31
C ASN A 640 -23.90 4.31 0.51
N LYS A 641 -24.59 3.37 1.15
CA LYS A 641 -25.03 2.08 0.56
C LYS A 641 -25.98 2.19 -0.66
N LYS A 642 -26.34 3.39 -1.10
CA LYS A 642 -27.11 3.66 -2.34
C LYS A 642 -26.27 4.33 -3.43
N GLY A 643 -24.94 4.45 -3.26
CA GLY A 643 -24.05 5.13 -4.20
C GLY A 643 -24.13 6.67 -4.17
N LEU A 644 -24.88 7.25 -3.24
CA LEU A 644 -24.97 8.71 -3.10
C LEU A 644 -23.86 9.24 -2.18
N PRO A 645 -23.24 10.41 -2.49
CA PRO A 645 -22.25 11.04 -1.63
C PRO A 645 -22.76 11.29 -0.20
N LEU A 646 -21.87 11.15 0.77
CA LEU A 646 -22.10 11.50 2.17
C LEU A 646 -21.84 13.00 2.39
N LEU A 647 -22.62 13.59 3.28
CA LEU A 647 -22.41 14.96 3.75
C LEU A 647 -21.85 14.95 5.18
N ASP A 648 -21.06 15.96 5.52
CA ASP A 648 -20.56 16.21 6.87
C ASP A 648 -21.63 16.91 7.75
N LYS A 649 -21.27 17.24 8.99
CA LYS A 649 -22.14 17.95 9.95
C LYS A 649 -22.50 19.39 9.50
N SER A 650 -21.81 19.95 8.50
CA SER A 650 -22.06 21.28 7.91
C SER A 650 -22.84 21.23 6.59
N GLY A 651 -23.12 20.04 6.06
CA GLY A 651 -23.79 19.83 4.77
C GLY A 651 -22.84 19.83 3.57
N LYS A 652 -21.52 19.83 3.77
CA LYS A 652 -20.52 19.70 2.70
C LYS A 652 -20.27 18.24 2.36
N ILE A 653 -19.87 17.97 1.12
CA ILE A 653 -19.51 16.63 0.65
C ILE A 653 -18.29 16.12 1.43
N GLN A 654 -18.35 14.86 1.86
CA GLN A 654 -17.19 14.17 2.42
C GLN A 654 -16.31 13.61 1.29
N ILE A 655 -15.15 14.21 1.10
CA ILE A 655 -14.15 13.78 0.11
C ILE A 655 -13.58 12.40 0.47
N LEU A 656 -13.31 11.57 -0.54
CA LEU A 656 -12.49 10.36 -0.44
C LEU A 656 -11.05 10.70 -0.82
N THR A 657 -10.08 10.17 -0.07
CA THR A 657 -8.64 10.37 -0.26
C THR A 657 -7.88 9.04 -0.17
N SER A 658 -8.57 7.94 -0.47
CA SER A 658 -8.09 6.56 -0.36
C SER A 658 -8.54 5.76 -1.57
N HIS A 659 -7.85 4.67 -1.84
CA HIS A 659 -8.20 3.72 -2.90
C HIS A 659 -9.64 3.17 -2.74
N THR A 660 -10.13 2.51 -3.78
CA THR A 660 -11.50 2.00 -3.86
C THR A 660 -11.57 0.46 -3.83
N LEU A 661 -12.79 -0.06 -3.98
CA LEU A 661 -13.08 -1.48 -4.25
C LEU A 661 -13.45 -1.71 -5.72
N GLN A 662 -13.14 -0.79 -6.63
CA GLN A 662 -13.51 -0.95 -8.04
C GLN A 662 -12.62 -1.97 -8.75
N PRO A 663 -13.11 -2.62 -9.83
CA PRO A 663 -12.26 -3.33 -10.76
C PRO A 663 -11.44 -2.34 -11.59
N VAL A 664 -10.36 -2.82 -12.20
CA VAL A 664 -9.49 -2.05 -13.09
C VAL A 664 -9.63 -2.49 -14.54
N PRO A 665 -9.40 -1.60 -15.53
CA PRO A 665 -9.33 -1.99 -16.92
C PRO A 665 -8.07 -2.83 -17.21
N ILE A 666 -8.15 -3.68 -18.22
CA ILE A 666 -6.99 -4.17 -18.97
C ILE A 666 -7.30 -4.16 -20.47
N ALA A 667 -6.36 -3.64 -21.26
CA ALA A 667 -6.43 -3.56 -22.71
C ALA A 667 -5.17 -4.16 -23.36
N ILE A 668 -5.31 -4.84 -24.50
CA ILE A 668 -4.21 -5.44 -25.27
C ILE A 668 -4.28 -5.06 -26.76
N GLY A 669 -3.14 -4.85 -27.42
CA GLY A 669 -3.15 -4.47 -28.83
C GLY A 669 -1.78 -4.18 -29.43
N GLY A 670 -1.76 -3.41 -30.51
CA GLY A 670 -0.58 -3.08 -31.32
C GLY A 670 -0.34 -4.05 -32.48
N PRO A 671 0.42 -3.67 -33.53
CA PRO A 671 0.53 -4.45 -34.77
C PRO A 671 1.33 -5.76 -34.62
N GLY A 672 1.96 -5.96 -33.48
CA GLY A 672 2.63 -7.20 -33.12
C GLY A 672 1.71 -8.26 -32.52
N LEU A 673 0.47 -7.90 -32.13
CA LEU A 673 -0.48 -8.82 -31.55
C LEU A 673 -0.98 -9.80 -32.63
N ALA A 674 -0.88 -11.10 -32.36
CA ALA A 674 -1.28 -12.12 -33.33
C ALA A 674 -2.79 -12.07 -33.64
N PRO A 675 -3.22 -12.40 -34.89
CA PRO A 675 -4.62 -12.65 -35.21
C PRO A 675 -5.22 -13.73 -34.29
N GLY A 676 -6.52 -13.65 -34.03
CA GLY A 676 -7.21 -14.59 -33.14
C GLY A 676 -6.91 -14.44 -31.64
N VAL A 677 -5.95 -13.60 -31.22
CA VAL A 677 -5.74 -13.30 -29.80
C VAL A 677 -6.92 -12.49 -29.26
N ARG A 678 -7.56 -12.94 -28.18
CA ARG A 678 -8.60 -12.17 -27.47
C ARG A 678 -8.69 -12.56 -26.01
N PHE A 679 -9.44 -11.79 -25.22
CA PHE A 679 -9.72 -12.17 -23.84
C PHE A 679 -10.66 -13.36 -23.71
N ARG A 680 -10.33 -14.24 -22.76
CA ARG A 680 -11.05 -15.47 -22.42
C ARG A 680 -12.34 -15.20 -21.66
N THR A 681 -13.40 -15.88 -22.07
CA THR A 681 -14.71 -15.87 -21.39
C THR A 681 -14.83 -16.91 -20.27
N ASP A 682 -13.98 -17.93 -20.25
CA ASP A 682 -13.93 -18.96 -19.20
C ASP A 682 -13.13 -18.54 -17.95
N VAL A 683 -12.53 -17.34 -17.97
CA VAL A 683 -11.93 -16.68 -16.81
C VAL A 683 -12.70 -15.38 -16.52
N PRO A 684 -13.95 -15.44 -16.00
CA PRO A 684 -14.76 -14.24 -15.75
C PRO A 684 -14.21 -13.39 -14.59
N ASP A 685 -13.79 -14.01 -13.50
CA ASP A 685 -13.35 -13.34 -12.26
C ASP A 685 -11.84 -13.04 -12.20
N GLY A 686 -11.16 -12.97 -13.36
CA GLY A 686 -9.72 -12.75 -13.44
C GLY A 686 -9.25 -11.47 -12.71
N GLY A 687 -8.08 -11.53 -12.10
CA GLY A 687 -7.46 -10.44 -11.35
C GLY A 687 -6.05 -10.09 -11.84
N LEU A 688 -5.36 -9.22 -11.09
CA LEU A 688 -4.02 -8.74 -11.41
C LEU A 688 -2.99 -9.86 -11.61
N ALA A 689 -3.08 -10.94 -10.83
CA ALA A 689 -2.17 -12.09 -10.94
C ALA A 689 -2.23 -12.79 -12.31
N ASN A 690 -3.38 -12.75 -13.00
CA ASN A 690 -3.51 -13.33 -14.35
C ASN A 690 -2.73 -12.53 -15.42
N VAL A 691 -2.33 -11.28 -15.13
CA VAL A 691 -1.64 -10.40 -16.08
C VAL A 691 -0.20 -10.88 -16.35
N ALA A 692 0.49 -11.42 -15.35
CA ALA A 692 1.84 -11.97 -15.53
C ALA A 692 1.87 -13.09 -16.59
N ALA A 693 0.98 -14.09 -16.45
CA ALA A 693 0.85 -15.18 -17.40
C ALA A 693 0.44 -14.68 -18.80
N THR A 694 -0.43 -13.67 -18.85
CA THR A 694 -0.83 -13.00 -20.10
C THR A 694 0.37 -12.37 -20.81
N VAL A 695 1.20 -11.61 -20.09
CA VAL A 695 2.42 -10.98 -20.64
C VAL A 695 3.47 -12.02 -21.08
N MET A 696 3.62 -13.13 -20.34
CA MET A 696 4.52 -14.22 -20.71
C MET A 696 4.07 -14.95 -22.00
N ASN A 697 2.75 -15.15 -22.18
CA ASN A 697 2.21 -15.69 -23.43
C ASN A 697 2.42 -14.74 -24.61
N LEU A 698 2.20 -13.44 -24.42
CA LEU A 698 2.43 -12.43 -25.47
C LEU A 698 3.92 -12.31 -25.88
N HIS A 699 4.85 -12.68 -24.99
CA HIS A 699 6.29 -12.86 -25.30
C HIS A 699 6.62 -14.16 -26.07
N GLY A 700 5.64 -15.05 -26.30
CA GLY A 700 5.83 -16.34 -26.96
C GLY A 700 6.30 -17.47 -26.04
N PHE A 701 5.97 -17.42 -24.75
CA PHE A 701 6.25 -18.48 -23.77
C PHE A 701 4.99 -19.08 -23.13
N GLU A 702 5.01 -20.36 -22.78
CA GLU A 702 4.03 -20.92 -21.85
C GLU A 702 4.37 -20.43 -20.43
N ALA A 703 3.35 -20.00 -19.67
CA ALA A 703 3.52 -19.52 -18.31
C ALA A 703 3.76 -20.70 -17.33
N PRO A 704 4.43 -20.48 -16.18
CA PRO A 704 4.62 -21.52 -15.16
C PRO A 704 3.30 -22.13 -14.69
N SER A 705 3.27 -23.43 -14.45
CA SER A 705 2.04 -24.16 -14.08
C SER A 705 1.49 -23.83 -12.68
N ASP A 706 2.23 -23.05 -11.88
CA ASP A 706 1.78 -22.52 -10.59
C ASP A 706 1.35 -21.05 -10.65
N TYR A 707 1.29 -20.43 -11.83
CA TYR A 707 0.72 -19.10 -12.03
C TYR A 707 -0.80 -19.15 -12.21
N GLU A 708 -1.47 -18.04 -11.90
CA GLU A 708 -2.87 -17.83 -12.27
C GLU A 708 -3.04 -17.87 -13.80
N PRO A 709 -4.16 -18.42 -14.31
CA PRO A 709 -4.31 -18.69 -15.73
C PRO A 709 -4.30 -17.40 -16.55
N THR A 710 -3.64 -17.44 -17.71
CA THR A 710 -3.63 -16.37 -18.70
C THR A 710 -5.04 -15.87 -19.05
N LEU A 711 -5.18 -14.55 -19.22
CA LEU A 711 -6.44 -13.91 -19.60
C LEU A 711 -6.75 -14.08 -21.10
N VAL A 712 -5.79 -14.50 -21.92
CA VAL A 712 -5.94 -14.56 -23.38
C VAL A 712 -6.01 -15.97 -23.93
N GLU A 713 -6.79 -16.13 -25.00
CA GLU A 713 -6.78 -17.30 -25.88
C GLU A 713 -6.35 -16.89 -27.29
N VAL A 714 -5.99 -17.87 -28.11
CA VAL A 714 -5.76 -17.69 -29.55
C VAL A 714 -6.75 -18.58 -30.30
N VAL A 715 -7.88 -18.00 -30.72
CA VAL A 715 -8.83 -18.69 -31.59
C VAL A 715 -8.26 -18.81 -33.00
N ASP A 716 -8.59 -19.91 -33.68
CA ASP A 716 -8.29 -20.07 -35.10
C ASP A 716 -9.41 -19.40 -35.91
N ASN A 717 -9.03 -18.58 -36.90
CA ASN A 717 -9.96 -17.80 -37.76
C ASN A 717 -10.64 -18.67 -38.83
#